data_AF-A0A2S6V6L0-F1
#
_entry.id   AF-A0A2S6V6L0-F1
#
_cell.length_a   1.000
_cell.length_b   1.000
_cell.length_c   1.000
_cell.angle_alpha   90.00
_cell.angle_beta   90.00
_cell.angle_gamma   90.00
#
_symmetry.space_group_name_H-M   'P 1'
#
loop_
_entity.id
_entity.type
_entity.pdbx_description
1 polymer ?
#
loop_
_entity_poly.entity_id
_entity_poly.type
_entity_poly.pdbx_seq_one_letter_code
_entity_poly.pdbx_strand_id
1 'polypeptide(L)'
;MATDLLNPSINSTTDLTLNHSTSYSSLQATQADPYNFSSFNQSNASGSSLQVLTPDANIVPNRMVFSTVAGEVRAPKTLTLTNTGSTPLTVTLNLGDSQEKSNAVRPLDHQRAADFQILDAPTGQPFVLGANETRNIAVQFAPKRPAKLSTTPTTHTFNGENYASLTINTNGQPAKTVNLAGLNTANYEGNNEASVAEITRIFGWTTNIGSESNILGGQKSLLGDEVYSPYWVRADNSKPVQLWPLAVYSGRSDGSHDPIRFQAKPGSGGRSGLLYQHAGRLQADNVPGSNDLSGGENQKLLPKILVGNASITPTPEKVSFIPNSPFALNRSFQFNSNEGAWTDYTQNLPDQTHNWRMYPIRDAQGTLIPHTWLAASDPGNSLVGLGKNFDYNDNVYLLVNAKPENPALDPSVGGRVPGSPDLLFYFNKTYENVFANGLKDKNGKNIGFTKTQLNKNDTFTSITSYNPNLIDLNTSGSGTLKITTTSGSNGGQDNTLVNGLQTVFDGRASKAVISTKLLGPFNNIQAGYQQAGVMLGPDQDNYIKVVAIARQDNQLGIQFYQENRGVGQTIGTAAIPNPGNLQSLELKLFTDPQAGTVRAGYRVGNNNVVLLPGVVSLKGGQIGSFFAAQSKAGLITTNKGSTPFTATFDNFLISSNETTAQRQVLHRINVGSNSQYKTPGGFVWSADTGLFSPSNASPETTLGTPNIQNTVLDPVYRTYRAKIGNGSIPMSSRVLSFALPVQPGKVDLRLHFSENYWGAPNRVPGGVGKRVFDVIVEGKTVLHNFDITAAAGGALKAVRVPIEGIQVNDGQLNIQLKAKTDFGAISGIEVFRSV
;
A
#
# COMPACT_ATOMS: atom_id res chain seq x y z
N MET A 1 -14.89 60.79 -16.30
CA MET A 1 -15.90 61.06 -15.27
C MET A 1 -15.55 60.13 -14.10
N ALA A 2 -14.49 60.50 -13.37
CA ALA A 2 -14.52 61.09 -12.02
C ALA A 2 -14.54 59.98 -10.94
N THR A 3 -13.37 59.47 -10.52
CA THR A 3 -12.48 59.94 -9.41
C THR A 3 -12.97 59.52 -8.02
N ASP A 4 -12.23 58.57 -7.43
CA ASP A 4 -11.48 58.62 -6.16
C ASP A 4 -12.17 59.02 -4.83
N LEU A 5 -11.62 58.44 -3.75
CA LEU A 5 -11.56 58.90 -2.34
C LEU A 5 -12.48 58.28 -1.24
N LEU A 6 -11.78 57.73 -0.22
CA LEU A 6 -12.00 57.78 1.26
C LEU A 6 -12.49 56.53 2.01
N ASN A 7 -11.57 55.98 2.81
CA ASN A 7 -11.75 55.50 4.19
C ASN A 7 -11.60 56.74 5.14
N PRO A 8 -12.05 56.85 6.43
CA PRO A 8 -12.21 55.80 7.45
C PRO A 8 -13.33 55.96 8.55
N SER A 9 -13.56 54.86 9.31
CA SER A 9 -13.90 54.71 10.76
C SER A 9 -14.87 55.65 11.52
N ILE A 10 -15.84 55.10 12.28
CA ILE A 10 -15.92 55.04 13.78
C ILE A 10 -17.33 54.59 14.28
N ASN A 11 -17.32 53.57 15.16
CA ASN A 11 -18.23 53.14 16.25
C ASN A 11 -19.75 53.44 16.25
N SER A 12 -20.54 52.37 16.43
CA SER A 12 -21.51 52.28 17.54
C SER A 12 -21.87 50.83 17.86
N THR A 13 -21.71 50.47 19.14
CA THR A 13 -22.25 49.28 19.81
C THR A 13 -23.76 49.15 19.63
N THR A 14 -24.28 47.96 19.32
CA THR A 14 -25.48 47.33 19.95
C THR A 14 -25.84 45.99 19.29
N ASP A 15 -26.17 45.03 20.15
CA ASP A 15 -26.92 43.78 19.92
C ASP A 15 -26.43 42.73 18.91
N LEU A 16 -25.57 41.83 19.41
CA LEU A 16 -25.42 40.48 18.90
C LEU A 16 -26.62 39.60 19.31
N THR A 17 -27.74 39.74 18.61
CA THR A 17 -28.73 38.67 18.49
C THR A 17 -29.00 38.41 17.01
N LEU A 18 -28.12 37.63 16.38
CA LEU A 18 -28.30 37.18 14.99
C LEU A 18 -28.34 35.66 14.92
N ASN A 19 -29.58 35.17 15.01
CA ASN A 19 -30.15 33.99 14.35
C ASN A 19 -29.15 33.00 13.73
N HIS A 20 -28.90 31.91 14.46
CA HIS A 20 -28.32 30.67 13.94
C HIS A 20 -29.29 29.90 13.01
N SER A 21 -29.63 30.49 11.86
CA SER A 21 -30.28 29.75 10.78
C SER A 21 -29.59 30.01 9.44
N THR A 22 -28.51 29.27 9.18
CA THR A 22 -28.05 29.05 7.81
C THR A 22 -28.31 27.59 7.47
N SER A 23 -29.32 27.40 6.63
CA SER A 23 -29.77 26.16 6.03
C SER A 23 -28.69 25.60 5.11
N TYR A 24 -27.76 24.82 5.67
CA TYR A 24 -26.84 24.01 4.88
C TYR A 24 -27.55 22.72 4.45
N SER A 25 -27.83 22.60 3.15
CA SER A 25 -28.22 21.31 2.59
C SER A 25 -27.02 20.37 2.64
N SER A 26 -27.09 19.34 3.49
CA SER A 26 -26.06 18.31 3.58
C SER A 26 -25.98 17.56 2.24
N LEU A 27 -24.81 17.55 1.60
CA LEU A 27 -24.55 16.80 0.37
C LEU A 27 -24.24 15.30 0.66
N GLN A 28 -24.89 14.73 1.69
CA GLN A 28 -24.70 13.34 2.09
C GLN A 28 -25.37 12.40 1.06
N ALA A 29 -24.67 11.32 0.71
CA ALA A 29 -25.21 10.29 -0.17
C ALA A 29 -26.04 9.28 0.63
N THR A 30 -27.21 8.87 0.11
CA THR A 30 -28.14 7.93 0.78
C THR A 30 -27.83 6.44 0.52
N GLN A 31 -26.57 6.05 0.34
CA GLN A 31 -26.22 4.65 0.01
C GLN A 31 -25.70 3.84 1.19
N ALA A 32 -26.24 2.62 1.34
CA ALA A 32 -25.69 1.52 2.13
C ALA A 32 -24.23 1.22 1.72
N ASP A 33 -23.42 0.64 2.63
CA ASP A 33 -21.98 0.34 2.45
C ASP A 33 -21.62 -0.11 1.02
N PRO A 34 -21.15 0.80 0.15
CA PRO A 34 -20.91 0.53 -1.26
C PRO A 34 -19.52 -0.10 -1.50
N TYR A 35 -18.71 -0.17 -0.46
CA TYR A 35 -17.37 -0.76 -0.47
C TYR A 35 -17.35 -2.18 0.03
N ASN A 36 -18.51 -2.68 0.50
CA ASN A 36 -18.67 -4.02 1.00
C ASN A 36 -17.75 -4.32 2.18
N PHE A 37 -17.34 -3.33 2.99
CA PHE A 37 -16.59 -3.59 4.23
C PHE A 37 -17.37 -4.57 5.13
N SER A 38 -18.68 -4.35 5.25
CA SER A 38 -19.65 -5.22 5.94
C SER A 38 -19.96 -6.53 5.19
N SER A 39 -19.76 -6.54 3.86
CA SER A 39 -20.11 -7.65 2.97
C SER A 39 -18.92 -8.51 2.53
N PHE A 40 -17.68 -8.15 2.92
CA PHE A 40 -16.52 -9.05 2.84
C PHE A 40 -16.81 -10.20 3.79
N ASN A 41 -17.37 -11.27 3.20
CA ASN A 41 -17.65 -12.57 3.79
C ASN A 41 -16.81 -12.83 5.04
N GLN A 42 -17.45 -12.53 6.16
CA GLN A 42 -17.06 -12.76 7.53
C GLN A 42 -16.51 -14.17 7.67
N SER A 43 -15.19 -14.38 7.55
CA SER A 43 -14.55 -15.71 7.56
C SER A 43 -15.39 -16.82 6.89
N ASN A 44 -15.96 -16.60 5.69
CA ASN A 44 -16.65 -17.70 5.01
C ASN A 44 -15.58 -18.63 4.45
N ALA A 45 -15.11 -19.54 5.29
CA ALA A 45 -14.67 -20.82 4.78
C ALA A 45 -15.83 -21.40 3.98
N SER A 46 -15.57 -21.80 2.74
CA SER A 46 -16.57 -22.46 1.89
C SER A 46 -17.24 -23.60 2.66
N GLY A 47 -18.58 -23.61 2.70
CA GLY A 47 -19.36 -24.60 3.46
C GLY A 47 -19.75 -24.22 4.89
N SER A 48 -19.27 -23.08 5.44
CA SER A 48 -19.66 -22.61 6.77
C SER A 48 -21.06 -22.01 6.80
N SER A 49 -21.93 -22.57 7.64
CA SER A 49 -23.24 -21.99 7.97
C SER A 49 -23.21 -20.97 9.11
N LEU A 50 -22.07 -20.73 9.76
CA LEU A 50 -21.95 -19.66 10.76
C LEU A 50 -21.62 -18.34 10.09
N GLN A 51 -22.29 -17.26 10.45
CA GLN A 51 -22.01 -15.87 10.09
C GLN A 51 -21.55 -15.12 11.36
N VAL A 52 -20.55 -14.23 11.25
CA VAL A 52 -19.91 -13.51 12.37
C VAL A 52 -19.76 -12.02 12.04
N LEU A 53 -20.65 -11.18 12.55
CA LEU A 53 -20.61 -9.73 12.31
C LEU A 53 -19.97 -9.00 13.49
N THR A 54 -18.86 -8.30 13.26
CA THR A 54 -18.22 -7.44 14.25
C THR A 54 -18.80 -6.02 14.21
N PRO A 55 -18.79 -5.26 15.32
CA PRO A 55 -19.37 -3.92 15.37
C PRO A 55 -18.62 -2.90 14.48
N ASP A 56 -17.34 -3.16 14.20
CA ASP A 56 -16.47 -2.26 13.42
C ASP A 56 -16.33 -2.71 11.95
N ALA A 57 -17.20 -3.61 11.48
CA ALA A 57 -17.11 -4.25 10.16
C ALA A 57 -17.20 -3.27 8.97
N ASN A 58 -17.75 -2.07 9.15
CA ASN A 58 -17.78 -1.03 8.11
C ASN A 58 -16.41 -0.38 7.85
N ILE A 59 -15.42 -0.64 8.71
CA ILE A 59 -14.06 -0.08 8.64
C ILE A 59 -13.05 -1.23 8.51
N VAL A 60 -13.16 -2.24 9.38
CA VAL A 60 -12.25 -3.40 9.44
C VAL A 60 -13.02 -4.70 9.65
N PRO A 61 -13.00 -5.64 8.67
CA PRO A 61 -13.73 -6.89 8.79
C PRO A 61 -13.08 -7.83 9.82
N ASN A 62 -13.90 -8.65 10.50
CA ASN A 62 -13.47 -9.66 11.48
C ASN A 62 -12.57 -9.13 12.60
N ARG A 63 -12.70 -7.84 12.94
CA ARG A 63 -11.95 -7.18 14.01
C ARG A 63 -12.89 -6.43 14.95
N MET A 64 -12.54 -6.43 16.22
CA MET A 64 -13.11 -5.55 17.24
C MET A 64 -12.00 -4.64 17.77
N VAL A 65 -12.21 -3.34 17.63
CA VAL A 65 -11.27 -2.30 18.04
C VAL A 65 -11.78 -1.67 19.33
N PHE A 66 -10.94 -1.59 20.34
CA PHE A 66 -11.24 -0.98 21.63
C PHE A 66 -10.23 0.12 21.92
N SER A 67 -10.66 1.13 22.65
CA SER A 67 -9.76 2.12 23.24
C SER A 67 -10.14 2.41 24.67
N THR A 68 -9.13 2.70 25.47
CA THR A 68 -9.28 3.23 26.82
C THR A 68 -8.07 4.10 27.17
N VAL A 69 -8.14 4.74 28.34
CA VAL A 69 -7.09 5.62 28.85
C VAL A 69 -6.80 5.22 30.29
N ALA A 70 -5.54 5.30 30.70
CA ALA A 70 -5.10 5.06 32.08
C ALA A 70 -5.54 3.71 32.68
N GLY A 71 -5.71 2.69 31.83
CA GLY A 71 -6.12 1.34 32.24
C GLY A 71 -7.59 1.21 32.64
N GLU A 72 -8.42 2.21 32.34
CA GLU A 72 -9.84 2.16 32.67
C GLU A 72 -10.55 1.03 31.91
N VAL A 73 -11.51 0.39 32.59
CA VAL A 73 -12.38 -0.62 31.98
C VAL A 73 -13.59 0.09 31.37
N ARG A 74 -13.84 -0.11 30.07
CA ARG A 74 -14.95 0.51 29.33
C ARG A 74 -16.07 -0.49 29.06
N ALA A 75 -17.22 0.00 28.61
CA ALA A 75 -18.36 -0.85 28.23
C ALA A 75 -17.95 -1.88 27.16
N PRO A 76 -18.54 -3.09 27.17
CA PRO A 76 -18.25 -4.10 26.17
C PRO A 76 -18.72 -3.65 24.77
N LYS A 77 -18.08 -4.20 23.75
CA LYS A 77 -18.58 -4.20 22.37
C LYS A 77 -19.18 -5.56 22.06
N THR A 78 -20.16 -5.59 21.16
CA THR A 78 -20.89 -6.82 20.83
C THR A 78 -20.64 -7.24 19.40
N LEU A 79 -20.27 -8.50 19.20
CA LEU A 79 -20.32 -9.17 17.90
C LEU A 79 -21.57 -10.05 17.82
N THR A 80 -22.07 -10.27 16.61
CA THR A 80 -23.25 -11.09 16.33
C THR A 80 -22.84 -12.39 15.66
N LEU A 81 -23.34 -13.51 16.16
CA LEU A 81 -23.23 -14.84 15.56
C LEU A 81 -24.59 -15.23 15.00
N THR A 82 -24.66 -15.60 13.72
CA THR A 82 -25.90 -16.08 13.10
C THR A 82 -25.67 -17.41 12.42
N ASN A 83 -26.48 -18.42 12.71
CA ASN A 83 -26.44 -19.67 11.97
C ASN A 83 -27.32 -19.55 10.72
N THR A 84 -26.74 -19.33 9.56
CA THR A 84 -27.45 -19.22 8.28
C THR A 84 -27.80 -20.59 7.65
N GLY A 85 -27.45 -21.69 8.33
CA GLY A 85 -27.73 -23.05 7.88
C GLY A 85 -29.04 -23.62 8.41
N SER A 86 -29.35 -24.84 7.94
CA SER A 86 -30.57 -25.57 8.31
C SER A 86 -30.41 -26.48 9.54
N THR A 87 -29.19 -26.69 10.03
CA THR A 87 -28.89 -27.57 11.18
C THR A 87 -28.34 -26.78 12.36
N PRO A 88 -28.67 -27.13 13.61
CA PRO A 88 -28.09 -26.48 14.79
C PRO A 88 -26.56 -26.59 14.84
N LEU A 89 -25.91 -25.53 15.33
CA LEU A 89 -24.46 -25.48 15.56
C LEU A 89 -24.16 -25.52 17.06
N THR A 90 -23.25 -26.38 17.48
CA THR A 90 -22.65 -26.36 18.81
C THR A 90 -21.43 -25.45 18.77
N VAL A 91 -21.49 -24.32 19.47
CA VAL A 91 -20.49 -23.25 19.44
C VAL A 91 -19.63 -23.28 20.71
N THR A 92 -18.32 -23.17 20.54
CA THR A 92 -17.35 -22.90 21.61
C THR A 92 -16.53 -21.66 21.30
N LEU A 93 -16.35 -20.79 22.29
CA LEU A 93 -15.61 -19.54 22.18
C LEU A 93 -14.32 -19.63 22.99
N ASN A 94 -13.18 -19.42 22.34
CA ASN A 94 -11.87 -19.51 22.95
C ASN A 94 -11.10 -18.21 22.74
N LEU A 95 -10.77 -17.51 23.83
CA LEU A 95 -9.81 -16.42 23.81
C LEU A 95 -8.39 -16.98 23.82
N GLY A 96 -7.53 -16.45 22.97
CA GLY A 96 -6.13 -16.82 22.90
C GLY A 96 -5.26 -15.68 22.40
N ASP A 97 -3.95 -15.91 22.34
CA ASP A 97 -2.99 -14.98 21.79
C ASP A 97 -3.35 -14.60 20.35
N SER A 98 -2.99 -13.38 19.96
CA SER A 98 -3.24 -12.86 18.63
C SER A 98 -2.53 -13.70 17.57
N GLN A 99 -3.27 -14.08 16.53
CA GLN A 99 -2.72 -14.75 15.34
C GLN A 99 -1.86 -13.82 14.47
N GLU A 100 -1.84 -12.51 14.75
CA GLU A 100 -1.15 -11.48 13.97
C GLU A 100 0.29 -11.20 14.44
N LYS A 101 0.86 -12.11 15.26
CA LYS A 101 2.21 -11.99 15.83
C LYS A 101 3.33 -11.73 14.81
N SER A 102 3.14 -12.09 13.54
CA SER A 102 4.08 -11.80 12.45
C SER A 102 4.24 -10.31 12.16
N ASN A 103 3.27 -9.47 12.57
CA ASN A 103 3.29 -8.02 12.43
C ASN A 103 3.74 -7.29 13.69
N ALA A 104 3.99 -8.03 14.78
CA ALA A 104 4.27 -7.46 16.09
C ALA A 104 5.46 -6.50 16.04
N VAL A 105 5.26 -5.29 16.57
CA VAL A 105 6.37 -4.41 16.97
C VAL A 105 7.02 -4.97 18.23
N ARG A 106 6.19 -5.41 19.18
CA ARG A 106 6.60 -6.10 20.40
C ARG A 106 5.79 -7.40 20.55
N PRO A 107 6.43 -8.58 20.58
CA PRO A 107 5.71 -9.86 20.68
C PRO A 107 4.76 -9.96 21.88
N LEU A 108 5.10 -9.35 23.01
CA LEU A 108 4.27 -9.36 24.23
C LEU A 108 2.93 -8.62 24.05
N ASP A 109 2.85 -7.66 23.13
CA ASP A 109 1.60 -6.96 22.83
C ASP A 109 0.58 -7.88 22.15
N HIS A 110 1.03 -9.00 21.57
CA HIS A 110 0.19 -10.02 20.94
C HIS A 110 -0.18 -11.20 21.84
N GLN A 111 0.23 -11.16 23.11
CA GLN A 111 -0.02 -12.21 24.10
C GLN A 111 -0.95 -11.69 25.22
N ARG A 112 -2.05 -11.04 24.81
CA ARG A 112 -2.89 -10.22 25.71
C ARG A 112 -4.32 -10.73 25.84
N ALA A 113 -4.54 -12.03 25.68
CA ALA A 113 -5.86 -12.66 25.86
C ALA A 113 -6.50 -12.32 27.22
N ALA A 114 -5.70 -12.24 28.29
CA ALA A 114 -6.14 -11.90 29.64
C ALA A 114 -6.67 -10.46 29.81
N ASP A 115 -6.40 -9.58 28.83
CA ASP A 115 -6.94 -8.22 28.81
C ASP A 115 -8.34 -8.15 28.19
N PHE A 116 -8.85 -9.26 27.67
CA PHE A 116 -10.19 -9.36 27.09
C PHE A 116 -11.04 -10.33 27.89
N GLN A 117 -12.32 -9.99 28.04
CA GLN A 117 -13.28 -10.79 28.78
C GLN A 117 -14.55 -10.95 27.95
N ILE A 118 -15.08 -12.17 27.87
CA ILE A 118 -16.40 -12.42 27.31
C ILE A 118 -17.39 -12.30 28.47
N LEU A 119 -18.17 -11.23 28.52
CA LEU A 119 -19.04 -10.94 29.68
C LEU A 119 -20.30 -11.80 29.68
N ASP A 120 -20.91 -11.96 28.50
CA ASP A 120 -22.13 -12.76 28.32
C ASP A 120 -21.80 -14.14 27.73
N ALA A 121 -20.68 -14.74 28.13
CA ALA A 121 -20.40 -16.12 27.75
C ALA A 121 -21.60 -16.96 28.21
N PRO A 122 -22.30 -17.68 27.31
CA PRO A 122 -23.47 -18.44 27.69
C PRO A 122 -23.11 -19.36 28.85
N THR A 123 -23.86 -19.31 29.95
CA THR A 123 -23.65 -20.20 31.09
C THR A 123 -23.65 -21.64 30.57
N GLY A 124 -22.51 -22.34 30.71
CA GLY A 124 -22.32 -23.71 30.21
C GLY A 124 -21.88 -23.80 28.75
N GLN A 125 -20.71 -23.26 28.39
CA GLN A 125 -20.05 -23.61 27.12
C GLN A 125 -19.79 -25.14 27.03
N PRO A 126 -20.02 -25.79 25.88
CA PRO A 126 -20.49 -25.22 24.61
C PRO A 126 -22.00 -24.92 24.59
N PHE A 127 -22.43 -23.96 23.77
CA PHE A 127 -23.86 -23.63 23.59
C PHE A 127 -24.36 -23.99 22.19
N VAL A 128 -25.68 -24.17 22.04
CA VAL A 128 -26.31 -24.45 20.74
C VAL A 128 -26.84 -23.16 20.12
N LEU A 129 -26.64 -23.00 18.81
CA LEU A 129 -27.21 -21.97 17.96
C LEU A 129 -28.07 -22.66 16.89
N GLY A 130 -29.38 -22.62 17.04
CA GLY A 130 -30.36 -23.22 16.13
C GLY A 130 -30.31 -22.63 14.72
N ALA A 131 -31.00 -23.26 13.77
CA ALA A 131 -31.08 -22.77 12.39
C ALA A 131 -31.70 -21.36 12.34
N ASN A 132 -31.06 -20.44 11.60
CA ASN A 132 -31.39 -19.00 11.53
C ASN A 132 -31.34 -18.25 12.87
N GLU A 133 -30.85 -18.89 13.94
CA GLU A 133 -30.73 -18.24 15.24
C GLU A 133 -29.57 -17.26 15.22
N THR A 134 -29.80 -16.09 15.83
CA THR A 134 -28.81 -15.05 16.04
C THR A 134 -28.53 -14.88 17.52
N ARG A 135 -27.25 -14.75 17.87
CA ARG A 135 -26.80 -14.50 19.23
C ARG A 135 -25.75 -13.40 19.29
N ASN A 136 -25.94 -12.50 20.24
CA ASN A 136 -24.99 -11.45 20.58
C ASN A 136 -23.96 -11.95 21.59
N ILE A 137 -22.68 -11.66 21.34
CA ILE A 137 -21.57 -11.98 22.23
C ILE A 137 -20.87 -10.68 22.62
N ALA A 138 -20.97 -10.32 23.90
CA ALA A 138 -20.31 -9.14 24.47
C ALA A 138 -18.86 -9.44 24.85
N VAL A 139 -17.93 -8.64 24.33
CA VAL A 139 -16.50 -8.69 24.64
C VAL A 139 -16.08 -7.35 25.22
N GLN A 140 -15.44 -7.39 26.39
CA GLN A 140 -14.90 -6.22 27.08
C GLN A 140 -13.38 -6.22 27.01
N PHE A 141 -12.81 -5.04 26.77
CA PHE A 141 -11.39 -4.77 26.96
C PHE A 141 -11.16 -4.20 28.37
N ALA A 142 -10.37 -4.91 29.16
CA ALA A 142 -10.03 -4.59 30.54
C ALA A 142 -8.52 -4.81 30.74
N PRO A 143 -7.68 -3.84 30.30
CA PRO A 143 -6.23 -4.00 30.30
C PRO A 143 -5.68 -4.30 31.69
N LYS A 144 -4.89 -5.37 31.81
CA LYS A 144 -4.27 -5.79 33.09
C LYS A 144 -2.91 -5.17 33.33
N ARG A 145 -2.31 -4.54 32.32
CA ARG A 145 -1.02 -3.85 32.42
C ARG A 145 -1.20 -2.34 32.22
N PRO A 146 -0.57 -1.51 33.06
CA PRO A 146 -0.61 -0.07 32.86
C PRO A 146 0.18 0.30 31.59
N ALA A 147 -0.41 1.14 30.76
CA ALA A 147 0.28 1.82 29.68
C ALA A 147 1.18 2.92 30.25
N LYS A 148 2.35 3.12 29.65
CA LYS A 148 3.35 4.12 30.09
C LYS A 148 3.99 4.75 28.87
N LEU A 149 4.53 5.96 28.99
CA LEU A 149 5.30 6.56 27.90
C LEU A 149 6.68 5.92 27.76
N SER A 150 7.10 5.68 26.51
CA SER A 150 8.47 5.30 26.19
C SER A 150 9.44 6.46 26.44
N THR A 151 10.55 6.20 27.12
CA THR A 151 11.55 7.22 27.47
C THR A 151 12.68 7.35 26.46
N THR A 152 12.83 6.45 25.47
CA THR A 152 13.94 6.49 24.49
C THR A 152 13.69 5.62 23.24
N PRO A 153 13.59 6.18 22.00
CA PRO A 153 13.24 7.55 21.62
C PRO A 153 11.70 7.74 21.52
N THR A 154 11.26 8.79 22.23
CA THR A 154 10.03 9.61 22.17
C THR A 154 8.62 9.01 22.02
N THR A 155 7.84 9.12 23.11
CA THR A 155 6.39 9.38 23.23
C THR A 155 5.33 8.39 22.72
N HIS A 156 5.66 7.21 22.19
CA HIS A 156 4.62 6.16 22.07
C HIS A 156 4.33 5.48 23.41
N THR A 157 3.16 4.84 23.49
CA THR A 157 2.78 4.10 24.68
C THR A 157 3.44 2.71 24.70
N PHE A 158 4.27 2.47 25.71
CA PHE A 158 4.69 1.14 26.09
C PHE A 158 3.52 0.45 26.80
N ASN A 159 3.24 -0.81 26.44
CA ASN A 159 2.09 -1.60 26.92
C ASN A 159 0.69 -1.09 26.52
N GLY A 160 0.58 -0.05 25.69
CA GLY A 160 -0.73 0.47 25.31
C GLY A 160 -1.46 -0.39 24.28
N GLU A 161 -0.76 -0.98 23.32
CA GLU A 161 -1.34 -1.89 22.34
C GLU A 161 -1.56 -3.28 22.95
N ASN A 162 -2.77 -3.85 22.85
CA ASN A 162 -3.09 -5.16 23.40
C ASN A 162 -3.89 -5.97 22.39
N TYR A 163 -3.35 -7.10 21.93
CA TYR A 163 -3.96 -7.93 20.91
C TYR A 163 -4.25 -9.35 21.41
N ALA A 164 -5.40 -9.87 21.00
CA ALA A 164 -5.84 -11.23 21.22
C ALA A 164 -6.65 -11.73 20.02
N SER A 165 -7.02 -13.00 20.03
CA SER A 165 -7.93 -13.59 19.06
C SER A 165 -9.05 -14.33 19.79
N LEU A 166 -10.29 -14.12 19.34
CA LEU A 166 -11.44 -14.91 19.72
C LEU A 166 -11.68 -15.96 18.63
N THR A 167 -11.44 -17.23 18.96
CA THR A 167 -11.69 -18.36 18.06
C THR A 167 -13.06 -18.96 18.36
N ILE A 168 -13.92 -19.01 17.35
CA ILE A 168 -15.28 -19.53 17.39
C ILE A 168 -15.26 -20.88 16.69
N ASN A 169 -15.37 -21.95 17.46
CA ASN A 169 -15.40 -23.32 16.97
C ASN A 169 -16.84 -23.79 16.85
N THR A 170 -17.15 -24.50 15.77
CA THR A 170 -18.47 -25.12 15.55
C THR A 170 -18.32 -26.57 15.09
N ASN A 171 -19.30 -27.40 15.43
CA ASN A 171 -19.31 -28.81 15.03
C ASN A 171 -19.36 -28.96 13.50
N GLY A 172 -18.40 -29.73 12.95
CA GLY A 172 -18.37 -30.06 11.52
C GLY A 172 -18.05 -28.89 10.58
N GLN A 173 -17.54 -27.78 11.12
CA GLN A 173 -17.27 -26.55 10.37
C GLN A 173 -15.88 -25.99 10.68
N PRO A 174 -15.22 -25.30 9.74
CA PRO A 174 -13.95 -24.62 10.01
C PRO A 174 -14.12 -23.53 11.07
N ALA A 175 -13.15 -23.43 11.99
CA ALA A 175 -13.15 -22.41 13.03
C ALA A 175 -13.06 -21.00 12.41
N LYS A 176 -13.79 -20.05 13.01
CA LYS A 176 -13.72 -18.62 12.67
C LYS A 176 -12.91 -17.87 13.71
N THR A 177 -12.19 -16.85 13.29
CA THR A 177 -11.38 -16.02 14.20
C THR A 177 -11.78 -14.56 14.06
N VAL A 178 -12.02 -13.92 15.21
CA VAL A 178 -12.17 -12.47 15.34
C VAL A 178 -10.94 -11.91 16.04
N ASN A 179 -10.29 -10.92 15.42
CA ASN A 179 -9.15 -10.23 16.03
C ASN A 179 -9.66 -9.21 17.05
N LEU A 180 -9.08 -9.22 18.23
CA LEU A 180 -9.37 -8.27 19.31
C LEU A 180 -8.16 -7.35 19.47
N ALA A 181 -8.38 -6.04 19.43
CA ALA A 181 -7.32 -5.05 19.52
C ALA A 181 -7.75 -3.90 20.42
N GLY A 182 -7.06 -3.74 21.55
CA GLY A 182 -7.32 -2.70 22.54
C GLY A 182 -6.14 -1.74 22.69
N LEU A 183 -6.40 -0.44 22.49
CA LEU A 183 -5.43 0.63 22.68
C LEU A 183 -5.68 1.33 24.02
N ASN A 184 -4.77 1.14 24.97
CA ASN A 184 -4.78 1.79 26.28
C ASN A 184 -3.76 2.92 26.28
N THR A 185 -4.19 4.19 26.23
CA THR A 185 -3.24 5.31 26.31
C THR A 185 -2.74 5.51 27.74
N ALA A 186 -1.54 6.07 27.89
CA ALA A 186 -0.91 6.21 29.21
C ALA A 186 -1.69 7.17 30.12
N ASN A 187 -2.20 8.27 29.55
CA ASN A 187 -3.04 9.25 30.22
C ASN A 187 -3.80 10.08 29.16
N TYR A 188 -4.61 11.02 29.62
CA TYR A 188 -5.33 11.98 28.78
C TYR A 188 -4.40 13.10 28.30
N GLU A 189 -4.66 13.56 27.08
CA GLU A 189 -4.10 14.79 26.48
C GLU A 189 -2.57 14.87 26.30
N GLY A 190 -2.19 15.62 25.26
CA GLY A 190 -0.81 15.98 24.95
C GLY A 190 0.03 14.74 24.66
N ASN A 191 1.28 14.74 25.15
CA ASN A 191 2.23 13.65 24.85
C ASN A 191 1.87 12.28 25.49
N ASN A 192 0.72 12.14 26.13
CA ASN A 192 0.24 10.89 26.74
C ASN A 192 -0.62 10.03 25.81
N GLU A 193 -1.00 10.59 24.67
CA GLU A 193 -1.92 10.02 23.70
C GLU A 193 -1.28 8.96 22.81
N ALA A 194 -2.11 8.29 22.02
CA ALA A 194 -1.64 7.32 21.05
C ALA A 194 -1.00 8.00 19.85
N SER A 195 0.14 7.47 19.41
CA SER A 195 0.75 7.87 18.14
C SER A 195 -0.09 7.41 16.95
N VAL A 196 0.04 8.10 15.81
CA VAL A 196 -0.56 7.69 14.53
C VAL A 196 -0.14 6.25 14.15
N ALA A 197 1.06 5.83 14.52
CA ALA A 197 1.55 4.46 14.30
C ALA A 197 0.76 3.41 15.10
N GLU A 198 0.49 3.67 16.38
CA GLU A 198 -0.35 2.80 17.24
C GLU A 198 -1.80 2.77 16.77
N ILE A 199 -2.35 3.93 16.42
CA ILE A 199 -3.71 4.04 15.86
C ILE A 199 -3.80 3.23 14.57
N THR A 200 -2.81 3.31 13.68
CA THR A 200 -2.80 2.53 12.43
C THR A 200 -2.79 1.02 12.69
N ARG A 201 -1.96 0.55 13.63
CA ARG A 201 -1.82 -0.88 13.94
C ARG A 201 -3.02 -1.48 14.67
N ILE A 202 -3.75 -0.69 15.47
CA ILE A 202 -4.93 -1.20 16.18
C ILE A 202 -6.07 -1.60 15.23
N PHE A 203 -6.07 -1.07 14.00
CA PHE A 203 -6.96 -1.48 12.91
C PHE A 203 -6.42 -2.69 12.11
N GLY A 204 -5.21 -3.17 12.41
CA GLY A 204 -4.58 -4.33 11.76
C GLY A 204 -3.82 -3.99 10.49
N TRP A 205 -3.61 -2.70 10.22
CA TRP A 205 -2.88 -2.24 9.06
C TRP A 205 -1.38 -2.20 9.32
N THR A 206 -0.61 -2.49 8.28
CA THR A 206 0.86 -2.49 8.33
C THR A 206 1.47 -1.33 7.53
N THR A 207 0.69 -0.28 7.29
CA THR A 207 1.14 0.97 6.67
C THR A 207 2.31 1.54 7.46
N ASN A 208 3.39 1.90 6.76
CA ASN A 208 4.56 2.51 7.42
C ASN A 208 4.30 4.01 7.67
N ILE A 209 4.16 4.42 8.92
CA ILE A 209 4.01 5.84 9.29
C ILE A 209 5.36 6.59 9.26
N GLY A 210 6.47 5.86 9.26
CA GLY A 210 7.84 6.39 9.21
C GLY A 210 8.44 6.73 10.56
N SER A 211 7.63 6.73 11.63
CA SER A 211 8.10 6.96 13.00
C SER A 211 7.17 6.27 14.00
N GLU A 212 7.75 5.76 15.08
CA GLU A 212 7.02 5.30 16.27
C GLU A 212 6.85 6.44 17.29
N SER A 213 7.21 7.68 16.96
CA SER A 213 7.02 8.80 17.88
C SER A 213 5.60 9.34 17.81
N ASN A 214 5.06 9.79 18.95
CA ASN A 214 3.83 10.58 18.92
C ASN A 214 4.03 11.85 18.09
N ILE A 215 5.19 12.50 18.20
CA ILE A 215 5.48 13.73 17.47
C ILE A 215 6.14 13.37 16.13
N LEU A 216 5.42 13.61 15.03
CA LEU A 216 5.90 13.42 13.67
C LEU A 216 6.60 14.66 13.11
N GLY A 217 6.37 15.83 13.73
CA GLY A 217 6.98 17.10 13.34
C GLY A 217 6.29 17.77 12.15
N GLY A 218 6.42 19.10 12.05
CA GLY A 218 5.76 19.90 11.02
C GLY A 218 6.52 20.02 9.69
N GLN A 219 7.68 19.37 9.55
CA GLN A 219 8.52 19.51 8.37
C GLN A 219 7.82 19.00 7.12
N LYS A 220 8.17 19.58 5.96
CA LYS A 220 7.69 19.15 4.63
C LYS A 220 8.31 17.81 4.17
N SER A 221 8.97 17.09 5.06
CA SER A 221 9.50 15.74 4.80
C SER A 221 8.36 14.73 4.80
N LEU A 222 8.40 13.84 3.80
CA LEU A 222 7.52 12.68 3.76
C LEU A 222 8.05 11.62 4.72
N LEU A 223 7.17 11.01 5.48
CA LEU A 223 7.53 9.96 6.44
C LEU A 223 6.97 8.61 6.00
N GLY A 224 7.79 7.55 6.03
CA GLY A 224 7.34 6.19 5.70
C GLY A 224 6.68 6.08 4.33
N ASP A 225 5.44 5.57 4.30
CA ASP A 225 4.62 5.37 3.10
C ASP A 225 3.87 6.64 2.64
N GLU A 226 4.09 7.79 3.28
CA GLU A 226 3.33 9.02 3.03
C GLU A 226 3.32 9.47 1.57
N VAL A 227 2.16 9.92 1.10
CA VAL A 227 1.95 10.50 -0.23
C VAL A 227 1.36 11.90 -0.10
N TYR A 228 2.11 12.91 -0.51
CA TYR A 228 1.57 14.27 -0.59
C TYR A 228 0.74 14.46 -1.88
N SER A 229 -0.56 14.71 -1.74
CA SER A 229 -1.44 15.13 -2.83
C SER A 229 -2.31 16.33 -2.41
N PRO A 230 -2.19 17.50 -3.07
CA PRO A 230 -3.01 18.66 -2.74
C PRO A 230 -4.51 18.40 -2.99
N TYR A 231 -4.81 17.75 -4.11
CA TYR A 231 -6.16 17.45 -4.59
C TYR A 231 -6.33 15.95 -4.88
N TRP A 232 -7.56 15.49 -4.73
CA TRP A 232 -7.99 14.11 -4.85
C TRP A 232 -9.15 14.02 -5.83
N VAL A 233 -9.34 12.86 -6.45
CA VAL A 233 -10.48 12.56 -7.33
C VAL A 233 -11.12 11.24 -6.90
N ARG A 234 -12.39 11.05 -7.26
CA ARG A 234 -13.05 9.75 -7.08
C ARG A 234 -12.30 8.67 -7.86
N ALA A 235 -12.03 7.56 -7.21
CA ALA A 235 -11.38 6.44 -7.87
C ALA A 235 -12.38 5.63 -8.73
N ASP A 236 -13.57 5.38 -8.18
CA ASP A 236 -14.74 4.80 -8.84
C ASP A 236 -15.87 5.84 -8.84
N ASN A 237 -16.22 6.35 -10.03
CA ASN A 237 -17.26 7.35 -10.21
C ASN A 237 -18.68 6.83 -9.95
N SER A 238 -18.87 5.51 -9.83
CA SER A 238 -20.16 4.91 -9.46
C SER A 238 -20.40 4.87 -7.95
N LYS A 239 -19.39 5.17 -7.13
CA LYS A 239 -19.45 5.13 -5.67
C LYS A 239 -19.16 6.51 -5.04
N PRO A 240 -19.71 6.82 -3.85
CA PRO A 240 -19.42 8.06 -3.11
C PRO A 240 -18.09 7.97 -2.37
N VAL A 241 -17.32 9.05 -2.24
CA VAL A 241 -16.15 9.04 -1.33
C VAL A 241 -16.63 8.92 0.11
N GLN A 242 -15.92 8.19 0.96
CA GLN A 242 -16.18 8.13 2.40
C GLN A 242 -15.00 8.67 3.19
N LEU A 243 -15.28 9.38 4.28
CA LEU A 243 -14.27 9.82 5.26
C LEU A 243 -14.70 9.37 6.65
N TRP A 244 -14.19 8.24 7.14
CA TRP A 244 -14.55 7.72 8.46
C TRP A 244 -13.68 8.34 9.55
N PRO A 245 -14.23 8.77 10.68
CA PRO A 245 -13.43 9.13 11.85
C PRO A 245 -12.88 7.87 12.53
N LEU A 246 -11.56 7.73 12.61
CA LEU A 246 -10.89 6.60 13.25
C LEU A 246 -10.45 6.91 14.67
N ALA A 247 -9.95 8.11 14.91
CA ALA A 247 -9.48 8.55 16.21
C ALA A 247 -9.61 10.07 16.35
N VAL A 248 -9.92 10.50 17.57
CA VAL A 248 -9.77 11.87 18.02
C VAL A 248 -9.04 11.82 19.36
N TYR A 249 -7.86 12.43 19.40
CA TYR A 249 -7.04 12.64 20.59
C TYR A 249 -6.67 14.11 20.64
N SER A 250 -7.67 14.95 20.90
CA SER A 250 -7.54 16.40 20.93
C SER A 250 -7.85 16.96 22.31
N GLY A 251 -7.51 18.23 22.54
CA GLY A 251 -7.88 18.93 23.77
C GLY A 251 -9.39 18.85 24.06
N ARG A 252 -9.74 18.78 25.35
CA ARG A 252 -11.13 18.72 25.83
C ARG A 252 -11.96 19.88 25.30
N SER A 253 -12.94 19.56 24.45
CA SER A 253 -14.01 20.47 24.08
C SER A 253 -15.35 19.94 24.60
N ASP A 254 -16.19 20.81 25.15
CA ASP A 254 -17.53 20.43 25.65
C ASP A 254 -18.55 20.24 24.52
N GLY A 255 -18.50 21.14 23.52
CA GLY A 255 -19.39 21.17 22.38
C GLY A 255 -18.79 20.53 21.13
N SER A 256 -19.48 20.71 19.99
CA SER A 256 -18.99 20.20 18.71
C SER A 256 -17.72 20.92 18.31
N HIS A 257 -16.79 20.19 17.70
CA HIS A 257 -15.50 20.73 17.32
C HIS A 257 -15.06 20.18 15.95
N ASP A 258 -13.95 20.72 15.44
CA ASP A 258 -13.21 20.16 14.31
C ASP A 258 -14.06 19.90 13.06
N PRO A 259 -14.76 20.91 12.51
CA PRO A 259 -15.57 20.76 11.29
C PRO A 259 -14.73 20.34 10.09
N ILE A 260 -15.13 19.24 9.45
CA ILE A 260 -14.45 18.69 8.28
C ILE A 260 -15.25 18.93 7.01
N ARG A 261 -14.55 19.39 5.99
CA ARG A 261 -15.10 19.81 4.70
C ARG A 261 -14.33 19.15 3.57
N PHE A 262 -15.03 18.96 2.45
CA PHE A 262 -14.39 18.79 1.16
C PHE A 262 -14.52 20.08 0.37
N GLN A 263 -13.46 20.46 -0.32
CA GLN A 263 -13.38 21.73 -1.04
C GLN A 263 -13.02 21.46 -2.48
N ALA A 264 -13.86 21.88 -3.42
CA ALA A 264 -13.54 21.76 -4.84
C ALA A 264 -12.28 22.56 -5.18
N LYS A 265 -11.45 22.02 -6.07
CA LYS A 265 -10.27 22.71 -6.58
C LYS A 265 -10.68 24.07 -7.18
N PRO A 266 -10.00 25.18 -6.82
CA PRO A 266 -10.32 26.48 -7.38
C PRO A 266 -10.39 26.47 -8.90
N GLY A 267 -11.43 27.08 -9.47
CA GLY A 267 -11.65 27.14 -10.92
C GLY A 267 -12.17 25.85 -11.58
N SER A 268 -12.38 24.76 -10.83
CA SER A 268 -12.85 23.49 -11.41
C SER A 268 -14.37 23.43 -11.68
N GLY A 269 -15.13 24.41 -11.21
CA GLY A 269 -16.60 24.40 -11.27
C GLY A 269 -17.26 23.36 -10.35
N GLY A 270 -16.48 22.72 -9.48
CA GLY A 270 -16.96 21.75 -8.51
C GLY A 270 -17.71 22.36 -7.32
N ARG A 271 -18.36 21.49 -6.55
CA ARG A 271 -19.05 21.87 -5.31
C ARG A 271 -18.17 21.59 -4.09
N SER A 272 -18.27 22.44 -3.08
CA SER A 272 -17.69 22.25 -1.75
C SER A 272 -18.79 22.03 -0.71
N GLY A 273 -18.47 21.43 0.44
CA GLY A 273 -19.46 21.23 1.50
C GLY A 273 -18.88 20.77 2.83
N LEU A 274 -19.66 20.98 3.89
CA LEU A 274 -19.43 20.37 5.21
C LEU A 274 -19.78 18.88 5.15
N LEU A 275 -18.91 18.04 5.72
CA LEU A 275 -19.15 16.61 5.89
C LEU A 275 -19.84 16.35 7.24
N TYR A 276 -19.13 16.62 8.33
CA TYR A 276 -19.59 16.51 9.71
C TYR A 276 -18.65 17.28 10.65
N GLN A 277 -19.00 17.33 11.94
CA GLN A 277 -18.16 17.79 13.04
C GLN A 277 -17.90 16.63 14.00
N HIS A 278 -16.86 16.73 14.84
CA HIS A 278 -16.65 15.77 15.92
C HIS A 278 -17.48 16.14 17.14
N ALA A 279 -17.91 15.11 17.86
CA ALA A 279 -18.60 15.28 19.13
C ALA A 279 -17.60 15.61 20.24
N GLY A 280 -17.99 16.56 21.08
CA GLY A 280 -17.28 16.91 22.30
C GLY A 280 -17.71 16.06 23.48
N ARG A 281 -17.21 16.47 24.65
CA ARG A 281 -17.32 15.76 25.92
C ARG A 281 -18.75 15.65 26.44
N LEU A 282 -19.55 16.71 26.30
CA LEU A 282 -20.95 16.73 26.78
C LEU A 282 -21.91 16.03 25.81
N GLN A 283 -21.43 15.68 24.61
CA GLN A 283 -22.21 14.99 23.56
C GLN A 283 -21.99 13.47 23.60
N ALA A 284 -21.44 12.99 24.72
CA ALA A 284 -21.04 11.62 24.97
C ALA A 284 -22.19 10.61 24.92
N ASP A 285 -21.77 9.35 24.86
CA ASP A 285 -22.54 8.13 24.68
C ASP A 285 -23.33 7.64 25.90
N ASN A 286 -23.45 8.43 26.97
CA ASN A 286 -24.00 7.99 28.26
C ASN A 286 -23.35 6.69 28.75
N VAL A 287 -22.08 6.44 28.38
CA VAL A 287 -21.33 5.27 28.83
C VAL A 287 -20.89 5.51 30.27
N PRO A 288 -21.21 4.63 31.24
CA PRO A 288 -20.70 4.75 32.60
C PRO A 288 -19.17 4.85 32.58
N GLY A 289 -18.63 5.99 33.01
CA GLY A 289 -17.20 6.30 32.96
C GLY A 289 -16.77 7.31 31.88
N SER A 290 -17.63 7.67 30.91
CA SER A 290 -17.41 8.85 30.06
C SER A 290 -17.76 10.13 30.84
N ASN A 291 -17.02 10.39 31.92
CA ASN A 291 -17.19 11.61 32.70
C ASN A 291 -16.30 12.73 32.16
N ASP A 292 -16.49 13.92 32.71
CA ASP A 292 -15.71 15.13 32.45
C ASP A 292 -14.18 14.95 32.51
N LEU A 293 -13.70 13.94 33.25
CA LEU A 293 -12.29 13.62 33.41
C LEU A 293 -11.74 12.76 32.26
N SER A 294 -12.61 12.04 31.52
CA SER A 294 -12.24 11.13 30.42
C SER A 294 -12.08 11.80 29.06
N GLY A 295 -12.40 13.08 28.91
CA GLY A 295 -12.39 13.78 27.62
C GLY A 295 -13.54 13.39 26.66
N GLY A 296 -14.31 12.34 26.95
CA GLY A 296 -15.49 11.93 26.20
C GLY A 296 -15.15 11.46 24.78
N GLU A 297 -15.80 12.06 23.78
CA GLU A 297 -15.58 11.77 22.36
C GLU A 297 -14.25 12.35 21.82
N ASN A 298 -13.58 13.25 22.56
CA ASN A 298 -12.31 13.89 22.18
C ASN A 298 -11.05 13.04 22.41
N GLN A 299 -11.16 11.86 23.04
CA GLN A 299 -10.01 11.09 23.56
C GLN A 299 -10.18 9.57 23.32
N LYS A 300 -10.61 9.18 22.11
CA LYS A 300 -10.89 7.77 21.82
C LYS A 300 -10.75 7.39 20.34
N LEU A 301 -10.70 6.08 20.13
CA LEU A 301 -10.90 5.48 18.82
C LEU A 301 -12.40 5.38 18.51
N LEU A 302 -12.71 5.46 17.22
CA LEU A 302 -14.06 5.35 16.67
C LEU A 302 -15.06 6.30 17.36
N PRO A 303 -14.79 7.62 17.38
CA PRO A 303 -15.66 8.60 18.01
C PRO A 303 -16.96 8.78 17.21
N LYS A 304 -17.97 9.32 17.89
CA LYS A 304 -19.19 9.82 17.29
C LYS A 304 -18.93 11.10 16.50
N ILE A 305 -19.84 11.37 15.57
CA ILE A 305 -19.86 12.60 14.79
C ILE A 305 -21.15 13.37 15.04
N LEU A 306 -21.13 14.67 14.76
CA LEU A 306 -22.34 15.48 14.64
C LEU A 306 -22.72 15.71 13.20
N VAL A 307 -23.97 15.37 12.90
CA VAL A 307 -24.64 15.69 11.64
C VAL A 307 -25.92 16.42 11.98
N GLY A 308 -26.03 17.69 11.56
CA GLY A 308 -27.19 18.53 11.88
C GLY A 308 -27.43 18.68 13.39
N ASN A 309 -26.34 18.84 14.16
CA ASN A 309 -26.34 18.95 15.63
C ASN A 309 -26.78 17.68 16.40
N ALA A 310 -27.01 16.56 15.72
CA ALA A 310 -27.25 15.28 16.38
C ALA A 310 -25.94 14.49 16.53
N SER A 311 -25.60 14.09 17.76
CA SER A 311 -24.50 13.16 18.06
C SER A 311 -24.92 11.75 17.63
N ILE A 312 -24.20 11.18 16.66
CA ILE A 312 -24.54 9.89 16.05
C ILE A 312 -23.31 9.00 15.91
N THR A 313 -23.54 7.69 15.97
CA THR A 313 -22.55 6.70 15.54
C THR A 313 -22.35 6.82 14.03
N PRO A 314 -21.10 6.90 13.52
CA PRO A 314 -20.83 6.98 12.09
C PRO A 314 -21.41 5.78 11.34
N THR A 315 -22.09 6.05 10.22
CA THR A 315 -22.58 5.04 9.28
C THR A 315 -22.08 5.39 7.87
N PRO A 316 -22.06 4.42 6.92
CA PRO A 316 -21.63 4.68 5.55
C PRO A 316 -22.32 5.90 4.92
N GLU A 317 -23.62 6.06 5.14
CA GLU A 317 -24.42 7.18 4.61
C GLU A 317 -23.97 8.52 5.19
N LYS A 318 -23.60 8.56 6.47
CA LYS A 318 -23.28 9.79 7.22
C LYS A 318 -21.86 10.29 6.99
N VAL A 319 -20.97 9.41 6.53
CA VAL A 319 -19.58 9.75 6.19
C VAL A 319 -19.33 9.87 4.69
N SER A 320 -20.37 9.65 3.86
CA SER A 320 -20.28 9.67 2.39
C SER A 320 -20.52 11.05 1.79
N PHE A 321 -19.78 11.37 0.71
CA PHE A 321 -19.96 12.57 -0.11
C PHE A 321 -19.59 12.31 -1.58
N ILE A 322 -20.11 13.13 -2.51
CA ILE A 322 -19.93 12.94 -3.96
C ILE A 322 -19.25 14.18 -4.56
N PRO A 323 -17.90 14.22 -4.62
CA PRO A 323 -17.20 15.28 -5.33
C PRO A 323 -17.36 15.09 -6.85
N ASN A 324 -17.74 16.16 -7.54
CA ASN A 324 -17.92 16.20 -9.00
C ASN A 324 -16.71 16.81 -9.74
N SER A 325 -15.67 17.18 -9.00
CA SER A 325 -14.40 17.72 -9.47
C SER A 325 -13.27 17.21 -8.58
N PRO A 326 -11.99 17.47 -8.91
CA PRO A 326 -10.91 17.37 -7.95
C PRO A 326 -11.22 18.17 -6.67
N PHE A 327 -10.89 17.61 -5.51
CA PHE A 327 -11.21 18.18 -4.20
C PHE A 327 -10.04 18.08 -3.21
N ALA A 328 -9.93 19.05 -2.30
CA ALA A 328 -9.06 19.01 -1.13
C ALA A 328 -9.87 18.68 0.12
N LEU A 329 -9.21 18.12 1.14
CA LEU A 329 -9.78 18.06 2.49
C LEU A 329 -9.38 19.33 3.23
N ASN A 330 -10.33 19.85 3.99
CA ASN A 330 -10.14 21.06 4.76
C ASN A 330 -10.83 20.91 6.11
N ARG A 331 -10.11 21.28 7.16
CA ARG A 331 -10.72 21.58 8.44
C ARG A 331 -10.71 23.09 8.64
N SER A 332 -11.87 23.69 8.91
CA SER A 332 -11.97 25.16 9.09
C SER A 332 -13.07 25.53 10.09
N PHE A 333 -12.68 26.22 11.16
CA PHE A 333 -13.55 26.62 12.27
C PHE A 333 -14.66 27.61 11.86
N GLN A 334 -14.52 28.38 10.76
CA GLN A 334 -15.55 29.31 10.26
C GLN A 334 -15.59 29.38 8.73
N PHE A 335 -16.75 29.68 8.14
CA PHE A 335 -16.81 30.06 6.72
C PHE A 335 -16.06 31.40 6.56
N ASN A 336 -15.02 31.41 5.70
CA ASN A 336 -14.20 32.58 5.35
C ASN A 336 -13.15 33.04 6.38
N SER A 337 -12.67 32.18 7.29
CA SER A 337 -11.44 32.49 8.04
C SER A 337 -10.21 31.92 7.33
N ASN A 338 -9.09 32.65 7.40
CA ASN A 338 -7.77 32.23 6.90
C ASN A 338 -7.15 31.07 7.73
N GLU A 339 -7.95 30.35 8.53
CA GLU A 339 -7.52 29.39 9.56
C GLU A 339 -7.69 27.93 9.12
N GLY A 340 -8.01 27.69 7.85
CA GLY A 340 -8.24 26.34 7.35
C GLY A 340 -6.95 25.52 7.30
N ALA A 341 -6.96 24.29 7.82
CA ALA A 341 -5.91 23.31 7.60
C ALA A 341 -6.26 22.47 6.37
N TRP A 342 -5.53 22.66 5.27
CA TRP A 342 -5.77 22.07 3.97
C TRP A 342 -4.76 20.98 3.62
N THR A 343 -5.21 19.98 2.86
CA THR A 343 -4.32 19.05 2.15
C THR A 343 -3.50 19.75 1.08
N ASP A 344 -4.03 20.81 0.45
CA ASP A 344 -3.27 21.72 -0.40
C ASP A 344 -2.47 22.68 0.48
N TYR A 345 -1.17 22.44 0.67
CA TYR A 345 -0.37 23.28 1.54
C TYR A 345 -0.28 24.74 1.05
N THR A 346 -0.55 25.01 -0.23
CA THR A 346 -0.49 26.38 -0.76
C THR A 346 -1.65 27.25 -0.26
N GLN A 347 -2.69 26.62 0.30
CA GLN A 347 -3.82 27.29 0.95
C GLN A 347 -3.60 27.49 2.45
N ASN A 348 -2.53 26.93 3.01
CA ASN A 348 -2.17 27.08 4.41
C ASN A 348 -1.35 28.37 4.61
N LEU A 349 -1.50 29.01 5.77
CA LEU A 349 -0.71 30.19 6.15
C LEU A 349 0.82 29.90 6.17
N PRO A 350 1.70 30.91 6.04
CA PRO A 350 3.15 30.69 6.01
C PRO A 350 3.73 29.98 7.24
N ASP A 351 3.08 30.11 8.40
CA ASP A 351 3.39 29.44 9.67
C ASP A 351 2.65 28.10 9.85
N GLN A 352 1.64 27.83 9.03
CA GLN A 352 1.00 26.53 8.91
C GLN A 352 1.86 25.63 8.00
N THR A 353 2.67 24.81 8.66
CA THR A 353 3.48 23.79 7.99
C THR A 353 2.62 22.60 7.52
N HIS A 354 3.22 21.44 7.28
CA HIS A 354 2.51 20.26 6.79
C HIS A 354 1.33 19.89 7.72
N ASN A 355 0.07 20.11 7.32
CA ASN A 355 -1.10 19.98 8.21
C ASN A 355 -1.81 18.62 8.12
N TRP A 356 -1.63 17.93 7.00
CA TRP A 356 -2.25 16.64 6.71
C TRP A 356 -1.17 15.67 6.26
N ARG A 357 -1.11 14.51 6.90
CA ARG A 357 -0.30 13.38 6.48
C ARG A 357 -1.22 12.30 5.92
N MET A 358 -0.96 11.89 4.69
CA MET A 358 -1.82 10.97 3.94
C MET A 358 -1.03 9.70 3.63
N TYR A 359 -1.51 8.56 4.12
CA TYR A 359 -0.81 7.29 3.95
C TYR A 359 -1.70 6.27 3.25
N PRO A 360 -1.20 5.53 2.25
CA PRO A 360 -1.94 4.42 1.68
C PRO A 360 -2.14 3.31 2.73
N ILE A 361 -3.36 2.76 2.80
CA ILE A 361 -3.63 1.65 3.71
C ILE A 361 -3.07 0.34 3.15
N ARG A 362 -2.37 -0.41 4.01
CA ARG A 362 -1.90 -1.77 3.75
C ARG A 362 -2.52 -2.74 4.73
N ASP A 363 -3.01 -3.87 4.22
CA ASP A 363 -3.57 -4.95 5.04
C ASP A 363 -2.50 -5.67 5.89
N ALA A 364 -2.92 -6.71 6.62
CA ALA A 364 -2.03 -7.50 7.49
C ALA A 364 -0.88 -8.21 6.75
N GLN A 365 -0.94 -8.34 5.42
CA GLN A 365 0.10 -8.90 4.56
C GLN A 365 0.92 -7.81 3.86
N GLY A 366 0.63 -6.53 4.12
CA GLY A 366 1.31 -5.39 3.51
C GLY A 366 0.77 -5.04 2.13
N THR A 367 -0.27 -5.74 1.69
CA THR A 367 -0.90 -5.50 0.39
C THR A 367 -1.64 -4.19 0.46
N LEU A 368 -1.43 -3.34 -0.53
CA LEU A 368 -2.16 -2.09 -0.66
C LEU A 368 -3.66 -2.37 -0.76
N ILE A 369 -4.46 -1.75 0.10
CA ILE A 369 -5.91 -1.63 -0.08
C ILE A 369 -6.14 -0.44 -1.01
N PRO A 370 -6.52 -0.67 -2.28
CA PRO A 370 -6.48 0.40 -3.26
C PRO A 370 -7.44 1.54 -2.97
N HIS A 371 -6.99 2.77 -3.21
CA HIS A 371 -7.80 3.98 -3.06
C HIS A 371 -8.37 4.16 -1.64
N THR A 372 -7.67 3.62 -0.65
CA THR A 372 -7.97 3.73 0.77
C THR A 372 -6.77 4.32 1.50
N TRP A 373 -7.00 5.35 2.31
CA TRP A 373 -5.95 6.18 2.89
C TRP A 373 -6.20 6.47 4.36
N LEU A 374 -5.16 6.40 5.17
CA LEU A 374 -5.12 7.06 6.46
C LEU A 374 -4.91 8.56 6.21
N ALA A 375 -5.76 9.40 6.78
CA ALA A 375 -5.61 10.84 6.75
C ALA A 375 -5.46 11.35 8.18
N ALA A 376 -4.24 11.71 8.56
CA ALA A 376 -3.92 12.20 9.90
C ALA A 376 -3.72 13.72 9.84
N SER A 377 -4.35 14.45 10.75
CA SER A 377 -4.31 15.91 10.78
C SER A 377 -4.08 16.42 12.18
N ASP A 378 -3.17 17.38 12.29
CA ASP A 378 -2.97 18.22 13.46
C ASP A 378 -3.02 19.68 12.97
N PRO A 379 -4.17 20.34 13.14
CA PRO A 379 -4.42 21.68 12.63
C PRO A 379 -4.20 22.73 13.71
N GLY A 380 -3.37 23.73 13.41
CA GLY A 380 -3.09 24.86 14.29
C GLY A 380 -2.26 25.92 13.57
N ASN A 381 -2.27 27.14 14.07
CA ASN A 381 -1.93 28.36 13.34
C ASN A 381 -0.91 29.28 14.03
N SER A 382 0.00 28.76 14.88
CA SER A 382 1.14 29.56 15.36
C SER A 382 2.26 28.71 15.96
N LEU A 383 3.53 29.05 15.64
CA LEU A 383 4.72 28.59 16.37
C LEU A 383 4.86 29.25 17.76
N VAL A 384 3.98 30.20 18.10
CA VAL A 384 4.01 31.00 19.33
C VAL A 384 2.65 30.99 20.01
N GLY A 385 2.56 30.36 21.18
CA GLY A 385 1.40 30.47 22.08
C GLY A 385 0.17 29.67 21.67
N LEU A 386 0.08 28.44 22.22
CA LEU A 386 -1.07 27.52 22.29
C LEU A 386 -1.38 26.66 21.04
N GLY A 387 -1.29 25.34 21.18
CA GLY A 387 -2.07 24.37 20.41
C GLY A 387 -1.29 23.29 19.67
N LYS A 388 -0.50 23.67 18.65
CA LYS A 388 0.06 22.71 17.70
C LYS A 388 1.31 21.98 18.23
N ASN A 389 1.26 20.65 18.29
CA ASN A 389 2.30 19.77 18.84
C ASN A 389 2.88 18.78 17.81
N PHE A 390 2.36 18.76 16.58
CA PHE A 390 2.81 17.98 15.44
C PHE A 390 2.72 16.46 15.62
N ASP A 391 1.71 15.97 16.33
CA ASP A 391 1.48 14.54 16.53
C ASP A 391 0.45 13.92 15.60
N TYR A 392 -0.43 14.73 14.99
CA TYR A 392 -1.39 14.33 13.95
C TYR A 392 -2.41 13.27 14.39
N ASN A 393 -2.48 12.96 15.68
CA ASN A 393 -3.44 12.04 16.29
C ASN A 393 -4.73 12.76 16.74
N ASP A 394 -4.69 14.09 16.82
CA ASP A 394 -5.81 15.03 17.00
C ASP A 394 -7.03 14.55 16.21
N ASN A 395 -6.81 14.23 14.93
CA ASN A 395 -7.84 13.80 14.01
C ASN A 395 -7.27 12.80 13.00
N VAL A 396 -7.67 11.55 13.11
CA VAL A 396 -7.29 10.49 12.18
C VAL A 396 -8.53 9.95 11.48
N TYR A 397 -8.47 9.87 10.15
CA TYR A 397 -9.57 9.40 9.31
C TYR A 397 -9.17 8.26 8.38
N LEU A 398 -10.17 7.49 7.93
CA LEU A 398 -10.07 6.60 6.77
C LEU A 398 -10.77 7.24 5.57
N LEU A 399 -10.01 7.65 4.57
CA LEU A 399 -10.52 8.14 3.29
C LEU A 399 -10.62 6.98 2.30
N VAL A 400 -11.82 6.69 1.79
CA VAL A 400 -12.09 5.57 0.88
C VAL A 400 -12.62 6.07 -0.46
N ASN A 401 -12.20 5.42 -1.55
CA ASN A 401 -12.55 5.75 -2.95
C ASN A 401 -12.01 7.08 -3.44
N ALA A 402 -10.84 7.46 -2.94
CA ALA A 402 -10.10 8.60 -3.41
C ALA A 402 -8.76 8.16 -3.99
N LYS A 403 -8.29 8.86 -5.01
CA LYS A 403 -6.92 8.76 -5.52
C LYS A 403 -6.35 10.15 -5.77
N PRO A 404 -5.02 10.32 -5.75
CA PRO A 404 -4.38 11.58 -6.09
C PRO A 404 -4.87 12.09 -7.45
N GLU A 405 -5.10 13.39 -7.58
CA GLU A 405 -5.42 14.00 -8.88
C GLU A 405 -4.28 13.74 -9.89
N ASN A 406 -3.03 13.82 -9.41
CA ASN A 406 -1.87 13.43 -10.19
C ASN A 406 -1.66 11.90 -10.13
N PRO A 407 -1.92 11.15 -11.21
CA PRO A 407 -1.82 9.69 -11.20
C PRO A 407 -0.39 9.17 -10.97
N ALA A 408 0.64 10.00 -11.16
CA ALA A 408 2.03 9.60 -10.86
C ALA A 408 2.29 9.40 -9.35
N LEU A 409 1.40 9.91 -8.50
CA LEU A 409 1.45 9.76 -7.05
C LEU A 409 0.64 8.57 -6.53
N ASP A 410 -0.11 7.88 -7.40
CA ASP A 410 -0.95 6.76 -7.01
C ASP A 410 -0.10 5.47 -6.84
N PRO A 411 0.06 4.94 -5.61
CA PRO A 411 0.88 3.76 -5.35
C PRO A 411 0.24 2.47 -5.87
N SER A 412 -1.04 2.51 -6.27
CA SER A 412 -1.75 1.35 -6.83
C SER A 412 -1.45 1.09 -8.30
N VAL A 413 -0.88 2.09 -9.00
CA VAL A 413 -0.45 1.94 -10.39
C VAL A 413 0.79 1.05 -10.46
N GLY A 414 0.66 -0.10 -11.09
CA GLY A 414 1.76 -1.07 -11.23
C GLY A 414 2.93 -0.54 -12.05
N GLY A 415 4.14 -1.02 -11.72
CA GLY A 415 5.35 -0.83 -12.52
C GLY A 415 5.43 -1.81 -13.70
N ARG A 416 6.55 -1.77 -14.42
CA ARG A 416 6.87 -2.79 -15.43
C ARG A 416 7.06 -4.15 -14.77
N VAL A 417 6.67 -5.23 -15.45
CA VAL A 417 6.87 -6.60 -14.94
C VAL A 417 8.33 -7.03 -15.11
N PRO A 418 8.94 -7.78 -14.16
CA PRO A 418 10.29 -8.32 -14.29
C PRO A 418 10.55 -9.01 -15.63
N GLY A 419 11.67 -8.70 -16.27
CA GLY A 419 12.02 -9.19 -17.60
C GLY A 419 11.51 -8.32 -18.76
N SER A 420 10.75 -7.25 -18.48
CA SER A 420 10.49 -6.21 -19.48
C SER A 420 11.81 -5.62 -20.01
N PRO A 421 11.95 -5.41 -21.34
CA PRO A 421 13.11 -4.70 -21.90
C PRO A 421 13.32 -3.30 -21.31
N ASP A 422 12.24 -2.67 -20.84
CA ASP A 422 12.25 -1.37 -20.17
C ASP A 422 12.85 -1.43 -18.75
N LEU A 423 13.23 -2.61 -18.23
CA LEU A 423 13.90 -2.80 -16.94
C LEU A 423 15.32 -3.37 -17.07
N LEU A 424 15.84 -3.44 -18.29
CA LEU A 424 17.19 -3.91 -18.59
C LEU A 424 18.08 -2.72 -18.95
N PHE A 425 18.65 -2.09 -17.93
CA PHE A 425 19.46 -0.88 -18.10
C PHE A 425 20.89 -1.23 -18.48
N TYR A 426 21.18 -1.17 -19.78
CA TYR A 426 22.53 -1.12 -20.33
C TYR A 426 22.98 0.33 -20.49
N PHE A 427 24.17 0.68 -20.02
CA PHE A 427 24.62 2.08 -19.97
C PHE A 427 25.27 2.58 -21.27
N ASN A 428 25.14 1.84 -22.36
CA ASN A 428 25.53 2.26 -23.72
C ASN A 428 24.47 3.12 -24.45
N LYS A 429 23.39 3.49 -23.76
CA LYS A 429 22.30 4.30 -24.33
C LYS A 429 21.61 5.15 -23.26
N THR A 430 20.77 6.08 -23.71
CA THR A 430 19.88 6.87 -22.84
C THR A 430 18.46 6.29 -22.83
N TYR A 431 17.65 6.71 -21.87
CA TYR A 431 16.31 6.16 -21.60
C TYR A 431 15.16 7.17 -21.75
N GLU A 432 15.39 8.29 -22.45
CA GLU A 432 14.39 9.37 -22.63
C GLU A 432 13.08 8.88 -23.26
N ASN A 433 13.16 7.93 -24.20
CA ASN A 433 12.00 7.34 -24.86
C ASN A 433 11.24 6.30 -24.02
N VAL A 434 11.81 5.89 -22.89
CA VAL A 434 11.21 4.89 -21.97
C VAL A 434 10.66 5.57 -20.74
N PHE A 435 11.46 6.45 -20.13
CA PHE A 435 11.14 7.22 -18.94
C PHE A 435 11.43 8.69 -19.21
N ALA A 436 10.49 9.40 -19.85
CA ALA A 436 10.69 10.81 -20.24
C ALA A 436 11.16 11.71 -19.08
N ASN A 437 10.67 11.45 -17.86
CA ASN A 437 11.01 12.18 -16.63
C ASN A 437 12.04 11.43 -15.75
N GLY A 438 12.82 10.54 -16.34
CA GLY A 438 13.89 9.80 -15.64
C GLY A 438 14.99 10.73 -15.13
N LEU A 439 15.74 10.25 -14.15
CA LEU A 439 16.90 10.93 -13.59
C LEU A 439 17.95 11.19 -14.67
N LYS A 440 18.64 12.33 -14.57
CA LYS A 440 19.62 12.79 -15.56
C LYS A 440 21.00 12.99 -14.96
N ASP A 441 22.06 12.50 -15.58
CA ASP A 441 23.44 12.69 -15.13
C ASP A 441 23.90 14.16 -15.18
N LYS A 442 25.16 14.42 -14.82
CA LYS A 442 25.78 15.77 -14.85
C LYS A 442 25.71 16.46 -16.22
N ASN A 443 25.54 15.70 -17.30
CA ASN A 443 25.47 16.18 -18.68
C ASN A 443 24.02 16.24 -19.19
N GLY A 444 23.02 16.02 -18.33
CA GLY A 444 21.61 16.01 -18.70
C GLY A 444 21.12 14.72 -19.38
N LYS A 445 21.94 13.67 -19.45
CA LYS A 445 21.55 12.39 -20.09
C LYS A 445 20.70 11.54 -19.16
N ASN A 446 19.59 11.03 -19.66
CA ASN A 446 18.71 10.14 -18.90
C ASN A 446 19.36 8.77 -18.62
N ILE A 447 19.46 8.41 -17.34
CA ILE A 447 20.16 7.21 -16.85
C ILE A 447 19.26 5.99 -16.63
N GLY A 448 17.96 6.08 -16.94
CA GLY A 448 16.98 4.99 -16.83
C GLY A 448 16.30 4.85 -15.47
N PHE A 449 16.94 5.30 -14.39
CA PHE A 449 16.33 5.35 -13.06
C PHE A 449 15.28 6.46 -12.98
N THR A 450 14.23 6.26 -12.18
CA THR A 450 13.08 7.19 -12.10
C THR A 450 13.01 7.94 -10.78
N LYS A 451 13.77 7.52 -9.77
CA LYS A 451 13.84 8.16 -8.45
C LYS A 451 15.11 7.76 -7.69
N THR A 452 15.33 8.38 -6.55
CA THR A 452 16.30 7.95 -5.54
C THR A 452 15.57 7.32 -4.36
N GLN A 453 16.26 6.47 -3.59
CA GLN A 453 15.86 6.18 -2.22
C GLN A 453 15.90 7.51 -1.47
N LEU A 454 14.75 7.92 -0.97
CA LEU A 454 14.66 9.17 -0.22
C LEU A 454 15.54 9.06 1.03
N ASN A 455 16.16 10.18 1.39
CA ASN A 455 16.93 10.30 2.61
C ASN A 455 16.22 11.27 3.57
N LYS A 456 16.67 11.35 4.83
CA LYS A 456 15.99 12.12 5.87
C LYS A 456 15.94 13.63 5.63
N ASN A 457 16.72 14.15 4.68
CA ASN A 457 16.76 15.56 4.34
C ASN A 457 15.82 15.90 3.15
N ASP A 458 15.16 14.90 2.56
CA ASP A 458 14.20 15.11 1.47
C ASP A 458 12.86 15.66 1.95
N THR A 459 12.23 16.45 1.09
CA THR A 459 10.89 17.03 1.29
C THR A 459 10.04 16.83 0.05
N PHE A 460 8.73 17.00 0.16
CA PHE A 460 7.85 16.96 -1.03
C PHE A 460 8.11 18.10 -2.04
N THR A 461 8.97 19.08 -1.70
CA THR A 461 9.41 20.17 -2.59
C THR A 461 10.89 20.12 -3.00
N SER A 462 11.73 19.31 -2.34
CA SER A 462 13.19 19.28 -2.54
C SER A 462 13.74 17.88 -2.33
N ILE A 463 14.54 17.38 -3.28
CA ILE A 463 15.11 16.03 -3.28
C ILE A 463 16.64 16.16 -3.16
N THR A 464 17.12 16.20 -1.92
CA THR A 464 18.56 16.24 -1.58
C THR A 464 19.26 14.90 -1.77
N SER A 465 18.52 13.79 -1.78
CA SER A 465 19.04 12.46 -2.09
C SER A 465 19.50 12.31 -3.54
N TYR A 466 19.28 13.32 -4.40
CA TYR A 466 19.73 13.31 -5.78
C TYR A 466 20.72 14.43 -6.07
N ASN A 467 21.92 14.06 -6.53
CA ASN A 467 22.92 15.01 -7.01
C ASN A 467 23.47 14.54 -8.37
N PRO A 468 23.02 15.15 -9.49
CA PRO A 468 23.42 14.73 -10.83
C PRO A 468 24.91 14.97 -11.10
N ASN A 469 25.55 15.94 -10.44
CA ASN A 469 26.98 16.24 -10.64
C ASN A 469 27.92 15.10 -10.23
N LEU A 470 27.41 14.15 -9.44
CA LEU A 470 28.13 12.96 -8.99
C LEU A 470 27.86 11.72 -9.85
N ILE A 471 27.12 11.88 -10.95
CA ILE A 471 26.73 10.81 -11.86
C ILE A 471 27.24 11.13 -13.26
N ASP A 472 27.86 10.15 -13.92
CA ASP A 472 28.38 10.28 -15.28
C ASP A 472 28.02 9.08 -16.14
N LEU A 473 27.13 9.28 -17.12
CA LEU A 473 26.74 8.28 -18.09
C LEU A 473 27.58 8.46 -19.38
N ASN A 474 28.47 7.49 -19.61
CA ASN A 474 29.17 7.35 -20.88
C ASN A 474 28.49 6.28 -21.73
N THR A 475 27.92 6.69 -22.85
CA THR A 475 27.21 5.80 -23.78
C THR A 475 28.12 5.23 -24.89
N SER A 476 29.41 5.56 -24.88
CA SER A 476 30.35 5.11 -25.90
C SER A 476 30.79 3.65 -25.67
N GLY A 477 31.01 2.90 -26.75
CA GLY A 477 31.42 1.49 -26.67
C GLY A 477 30.39 0.63 -25.93
N SER A 478 30.85 -0.14 -24.94
CA SER A 478 29.98 -0.96 -24.06
C SER A 478 29.15 -0.13 -23.08
N GLY A 479 29.48 1.15 -22.92
CA GLY A 479 28.81 2.08 -22.01
C GLY A 479 29.13 1.84 -20.52
N THR A 480 29.06 2.90 -19.72
CA THR A 480 29.27 2.84 -18.27
C THR A 480 28.48 3.91 -17.56
N LEU A 481 28.00 3.60 -16.35
CA LEU A 481 27.52 4.58 -15.39
C LEU A 481 28.51 4.67 -14.23
N LYS A 482 29.09 5.86 -14.01
CA LYS A 482 29.93 6.13 -12.84
C LYS A 482 29.12 6.88 -11.79
N ILE A 483 29.22 6.42 -10.54
CA ILE A 483 28.60 7.08 -9.39
C ILE A 483 29.70 7.38 -8.38
N THR A 484 29.94 8.67 -8.15
CA THR A 484 30.87 9.17 -7.14
C THR A 484 30.12 9.39 -5.84
N THR A 485 30.64 8.84 -4.73
CA THR A 485 30.05 9.03 -3.40
C THR A 485 31.06 9.73 -2.49
N THR A 486 30.65 10.86 -1.92
CA THR A 486 31.49 11.71 -1.07
C THR A 486 31.23 11.48 0.42
N SER A 487 29.98 11.25 0.79
CA SER A 487 29.52 10.99 2.16
C SER A 487 28.11 10.39 2.16
N GLY A 488 27.69 9.88 3.32
CA GLY A 488 26.34 9.39 3.57
C GLY A 488 26.15 7.87 3.44
N SER A 489 25.19 7.36 4.19
CA SER A 489 24.71 5.99 4.11
C SER A 489 23.20 5.92 4.37
N ASN A 490 22.58 4.83 3.94
CA ASN A 490 21.21 4.47 4.27
C ASN A 490 21.15 3.50 5.45
N GLY A 491 22.22 3.43 6.26
CA GLY A 491 22.32 2.44 7.33
C GLY A 491 21.83 2.98 8.67
N GLY A 492 20.84 2.32 9.26
CA GLY A 492 20.27 2.68 10.56
C GLY A 492 19.82 4.13 10.60
N GLN A 493 20.15 4.85 11.67
CA GLN A 493 19.72 6.24 11.87
C GLN A 493 20.49 7.28 11.03
N ASP A 494 21.45 6.86 10.20
CA ASP A 494 22.20 7.80 9.35
C ASP A 494 21.27 8.38 8.28
N ASN A 495 20.69 7.55 7.41
CA ASN A 495 19.67 7.93 6.43
C ASN A 495 20.01 9.23 5.66
N THR A 496 21.28 9.37 5.23
CA THR A 496 21.81 10.52 4.49
C THR A 496 22.32 10.15 3.09
N LEU A 497 22.00 8.95 2.60
CA LEU A 497 22.47 8.48 1.29
C LEU A 497 22.12 9.47 0.17
N VAL A 498 23.11 9.81 -0.64
CA VAL A 498 22.93 10.55 -1.90
C VAL A 498 23.19 9.59 -3.07
N ASN A 499 22.35 9.68 -4.10
CA ASN A 499 22.37 8.86 -5.31
C ASN A 499 22.18 7.35 -5.06
N GLY A 500 21.36 6.98 -4.07
CA GLY A 500 20.75 5.64 -4.02
C GLY A 500 19.72 5.49 -5.15
N LEU A 501 20.16 5.27 -6.39
CA LEU A 501 19.29 5.27 -7.57
C LEU A 501 18.28 4.14 -7.50
N GLN A 502 17.03 4.40 -7.88
CA GLN A 502 15.92 3.44 -7.85
C GLN A 502 15.04 3.53 -9.10
N THR A 503 14.46 2.40 -9.46
CA THR A 503 13.30 2.31 -10.35
C THR A 503 12.21 1.48 -9.70
N VAL A 504 11.01 1.50 -10.30
CA VAL A 504 9.85 0.72 -9.84
C VAL A 504 9.54 -0.42 -10.79
N PHE A 505 9.13 -1.56 -10.24
CA PHE A 505 8.65 -2.71 -10.98
C PHE A 505 7.47 -3.36 -10.24
N ASP A 506 6.66 -4.14 -10.95
CA ASP A 506 5.60 -4.93 -10.32
C ASP A 506 6.17 -6.23 -9.75
N GLY A 507 6.37 -6.26 -8.43
CA GLY A 507 6.99 -7.38 -7.73
C GLY A 507 6.02 -8.43 -7.19
N ARG A 508 4.72 -8.30 -7.46
CA ARG A 508 3.67 -9.08 -6.75
C ARG A 508 3.59 -10.55 -7.14
N ALA A 509 3.79 -10.85 -8.42
CA ALA A 509 3.50 -12.17 -8.97
C ALA A 509 4.76 -12.96 -9.33
N SER A 510 5.66 -12.33 -10.10
CA SER A 510 6.76 -13.02 -10.76
C SER A 510 8.04 -13.03 -9.93
N LYS A 511 8.73 -14.17 -9.90
CA LYS A 511 10.11 -14.23 -9.41
C LYS A 511 11.01 -13.37 -10.29
N ALA A 512 11.95 -12.66 -9.67
CA ALA A 512 12.85 -11.75 -10.36
C ALA A 512 14.31 -11.95 -9.94
N VAL A 513 15.23 -11.55 -10.83
CA VAL A 513 16.63 -11.31 -10.48
C VAL A 513 16.93 -9.83 -10.68
N ILE A 514 17.21 -9.16 -9.57
CA ILE A 514 17.72 -7.78 -9.55
C ILE A 514 19.23 -7.88 -9.53
N SER A 515 19.91 -7.28 -10.51
CA SER A 515 21.36 -7.45 -10.64
C SER A 515 22.07 -6.24 -11.22
N THR A 516 23.37 -6.18 -10.96
CA THR A 516 24.28 -5.24 -11.58
C THR A 516 25.61 -5.91 -11.87
N LYS A 517 26.33 -5.38 -12.86
CA LYS A 517 27.73 -5.70 -13.14
C LYS A 517 28.61 -4.50 -12.81
N LEU A 518 29.42 -4.65 -11.77
CA LEU A 518 30.47 -3.71 -11.42
C LEU A 518 31.71 -3.96 -12.30
N LEU A 519 32.38 -2.88 -12.70
CA LEU A 519 33.63 -2.91 -13.46
C LEU A 519 34.80 -2.58 -12.54
N GLY A 520 35.81 -3.45 -12.55
CA GLY A 520 37.06 -3.27 -11.83
C GLY A 520 38.16 -2.65 -12.71
N PRO A 521 39.43 -2.69 -12.27
CA PRO A 521 39.89 -3.33 -11.03
C PRO A 521 39.32 -2.68 -9.77
N PHE A 522 39.11 -3.47 -8.70
CA PHE A 522 38.45 -3.00 -7.48
C PHE A 522 39.40 -2.36 -6.45
N ASN A 523 40.41 -1.65 -6.95
CA ASN A 523 41.38 -0.94 -6.10
C ASN A 523 40.83 0.38 -5.54
N ASN A 524 39.62 0.78 -5.92
CA ASN A 524 38.97 2.03 -5.52
C ASN A 524 38.07 1.88 -4.27
N ILE A 525 37.77 0.65 -3.84
CA ILE A 525 36.99 0.36 -2.64
C ILE A 525 37.95 -0.21 -1.58
N GLN A 526 38.46 0.67 -0.72
CA GLN A 526 39.55 0.34 0.21
C GLN A 526 39.26 0.74 1.65
N ALA A 527 38.48 1.78 1.88
CA ALA A 527 38.18 2.29 3.22
C ALA A 527 36.87 1.71 3.75
N GLY A 528 36.82 1.46 5.06
CA GLY A 528 35.60 1.03 5.74
C GLY A 528 34.36 1.85 5.33
N TYR A 529 33.23 1.17 5.17
CA TYR A 529 31.93 1.73 4.75
C TYR A 529 31.81 2.11 3.26
N GLN A 530 32.87 2.00 2.46
CA GLN A 530 32.75 2.10 1.00
C GLN A 530 32.05 0.85 0.45
N GLN A 531 30.94 1.05 -0.24
CA GLN A 531 30.10 -0.04 -0.76
C GLN A 531 29.59 0.27 -2.17
N ALA A 532 29.48 -0.74 -3.02
CA ALA A 532 28.80 -0.63 -4.30
C ALA A 532 28.02 -1.91 -4.64
N GLY A 533 26.80 -1.79 -5.15
CA GLY A 533 26.01 -2.95 -5.58
C GLY A 533 24.55 -2.63 -5.86
N VAL A 534 23.66 -3.56 -5.51
CA VAL A 534 22.21 -3.43 -5.70
C VAL A 534 21.44 -3.52 -4.39
N MET A 535 20.30 -2.85 -4.36
CA MET A 535 19.34 -2.90 -3.26
C MET A 535 17.90 -3.12 -3.76
N LEU A 536 17.07 -3.66 -2.87
CA LEU A 536 15.63 -3.87 -2.99
C LEU A 536 15.00 -3.44 -1.66
N GLY A 537 13.97 -2.62 -1.69
CA GLY A 537 13.23 -2.28 -0.47
C GLY A 537 12.37 -1.04 -0.59
N PRO A 538 11.29 -0.94 0.19
CA PRO A 538 10.36 0.19 0.13
C PRO A 538 10.97 1.54 0.53
N ASP A 539 11.93 1.56 1.46
CA ASP A 539 12.49 2.80 2.01
C ASP A 539 13.90 2.60 2.61
N GLN A 540 14.45 3.64 3.24
CA GLN A 540 15.78 3.65 3.85
C GLN A 540 15.91 2.85 5.14
N ASP A 541 14.80 2.54 5.81
CA ASP A 541 14.78 1.77 7.06
C ASP A 541 14.39 0.30 6.84
N ASN A 542 13.96 -0.04 5.62
CA ASN A 542 13.50 -1.36 5.21
C ASN A 542 14.06 -1.69 3.83
N TYR A 543 15.25 -2.28 3.78
CA TYR A 543 15.88 -2.69 2.54
C TYR A 543 16.75 -3.93 2.68
N ILE A 544 16.99 -4.56 1.55
CA ILE A 544 17.87 -5.72 1.38
C ILE A 544 18.89 -5.35 0.31
N LYS A 545 20.17 -5.59 0.56
CA LYS A 545 21.23 -5.29 -0.41
C LYS A 545 22.24 -6.41 -0.53
N VAL A 546 22.87 -6.47 -1.70
CA VAL A 546 24.11 -7.21 -1.92
C VAL A 546 25.13 -6.28 -2.53
N VAL A 547 26.27 -6.14 -1.87
CA VAL A 547 27.28 -5.13 -2.20
C VAL A 547 28.69 -5.72 -2.13
N ALA A 548 29.58 -5.21 -2.98
CA ALA A 548 31.01 -5.22 -2.70
C ALA A 548 31.28 -4.16 -1.63
N ILE A 549 31.98 -4.53 -0.55
CA ILE A 549 32.19 -3.69 0.63
C ILE A 549 33.62 -3.81 1.12
N ALA A 550 34.28 -2.67 1.35
CA ALA A 550 35.47 -2.61 2.19
C ALA A 550 35.03 -2.65 3.66
N ARG A 551 35.39 -3.74 4.34
CA ARG A 551 35.10 -3.95 5.76
C ARG A 551 35.98 -3.03 6.62
N GLN A 552 35.71 -2.98 7.93
CA GLN A 552 36.49 -2.14 8.86
C GLN A 552 37.96 -2.55 8.98
N ASP A 553 38.30 -3.78 8.62
CA ASP A 553 39.68 -4.29 8.49
C ASP A 553 40.30 -3.95 7.12
N ASN A 554 39.63 -3.12 6.31
CA ASN A 554 39.99 -2.74 4.95
C ASN A 554 40.06 -3.91 3.95
N GLN A 555 39.50 -5.08 4.29
CA GLN A 555 39.37 -6.18 3.34
C GLN A 555 38.12 -5.99 2.48
N LEU A 556 38.30 -6.09 1.16
CA LEU A 556 37.20 -6.08 0.20
C LEU A 556 36.52 -7.46 0.16
N GLY A 557 35.21 -7.47 0.37
CA GLY A 557 34.38 -8.67 0.27
C GLY A 557 33.00 -8.39 -0.26
N ILE A 558 32.16 -9.42 -0.29
CA ILE A 558 30.73 -9.33 -0.64
C ILE A 558 29.93 -9.47 0.64
N GLN A 559 28.90 -8.63 0.80
CA GLN A 559 27.97 -8.70 1.92
C GLN A 559 26.53 -8.74 1.41
N PHE A 560 25.78 -9.71 1.91
CA PHE A 560 24.32 -9.77 1.84
C PHE A 560 23.76 -9.28 3.17
N TYR A 561 22.93 -8.23 3.13
CA TYR A 561 22.51 -7.48 4.30
C TYR A 561 21.02 -7.13 4.22
N GLN A 562 20.35 -7.15 5.37
CA GLN A 562 18.99 -6.65 5.54
C GLN A 562 18.97 -5.57 6.61
N GLU A 563 18.28 -4.48 6.33
CA GLU A 563 17.77 -3.57 7.34
C GLU A 563 16.26 -3.74 7.47
N ASN A 564 15.77 -3.83 8.69
CA ASN A 564 14.36 -3.95 9.00
C ASN A 564 14.01 -2.99 10.14
N ARG A 565 13.15 -2.00 9.87
CA ARG A 565 12.80 -0.93 10.82
C ARG A 565 14.03 -0.24 11.42
N GLY A 566 15.01 0.07 10.58
CA GLY A 566 16.25 0.75 11.00
C GLY A 566 17.26 -0.16 11.73
N VAL A 567 16.97 -1.47 11.83
CA VAL A 567 17.85 -2.46 12.48
C VAL A 567 18.53 -3.32 11.43
N GLY A 568 19.85 -3.20 11.37
CA GLY A 568 20.72 -3.87 10.41
C GLY A 568 21.18 -5.26 10.81
N GLN A 569 21.16 -6.20 9.85
CA GLN A 569 21.69 -7.56 10.02
C GLN A 569 22.45 -8.01 8.76
N THR A 570 23.68 -8.51 8.97
CA THR A 570 24.39 -9.26 7.92
C THR A 570 23.84 -10.68 7.83
N ILE A 571 23.41 -11.08 6.64
CA ILE A 571 22.80 -12.39 6.37
C ILE A 571 23.85 -13.38 5.85
N GLY A 572 24.76 -12.90 5.00
CA GLY A 572 25.80 -13.73 4.41
C GLY A 572 26.97 -12.90 3.88
N THR A 573 28.14 -13.52 3.77
CA THR A 573 29.33 -12.87 3.19
C THR A 573 30.12 -13.82 2.32
N ALA A 574 30.95 -13.28 1.42
CA ALA A 574 31.97 -14.02 0.69
C ALA A 574 33.22 -13.16 0.48
N ALA A 575 34.36 -13.81 0.24
CA ALA A 575 35.59 -13.13 -0.16
C ALA A 575 35.59 -12.83 -1.66
N ILE A 576 36.28 -11.76 -2.06
CA ILE A 576 36.56 -11.47 -3.48
C ILE A 576 38.02 -11.87 -3.75
N PRO A 577 38.30 -12.89 -4.58
CA PRO A 577 39.67 -13.30 -4.88
C PRO A 577 40.37 -12.25 -5.74
N ASN A 578 41.60 -11.88 -5.39
CA ASN A 578 42.48 -10.99 -6.15
C ASN A 578 41.77 -9.72 -6.69
N PRO A 579 41.15 -8.91 -5.82
CA PRO A 579 40.25 -7.84 -6.24
C PRO A 579 40.91 -6.79 -7.15
N GLY A 580 42.21 -6.56 -6.98
CA GLY A 580 42.97 -5.61 -7.82
C GLY A 580 43.20 -6.04 -9.26
N ASN A 581 42.97 -7.32 -9.60
CA ASN A 581 43.06 -7.84 -10.96
C ASN A 581 41.69 -8.20 -11.55
N LEU A 582 40.64 -8.19 -10.73
CA LEU A 582 39.31 -8.61 -11.14
C LEU A 582 38.64 -7.54 -12.03
N GLN A 583 38.36 -7.90 -13.28
CA GLN A 583 37.80 -6.97 -14.26
C GLN A 583 36.30 -6.71 -14.08
N SER A 584 35.56 -7.67 -13.54
CA SER A 584 34.13 -7.47 -13.27
C SER A 584 33.60 -8.38 -12.17
N LEU A 585 32.58 -7.87 -11.47
CA LEU A 585 31.85 -8.57 -10.43
C LEU A 585 30.35 -8.33 -10.65
N GLU A 586 29.59 -9.39 -10.81
CA GLU A 586 28.13 -9.31 -10.83
C GLU A 586 27.56 -9.65 -9.46
N LEU A 587 26.59 -8.86 -9.04
CA LEU A 587 25.86 -9.02 -7.78
C LEU A 587 24.37 -9.16 -8.08
N LYS A 588 23.71 -10.13 -7.43
CA LYS A 588 22.34 -10.54 -7.76
C LYS A 588 21.50 -10.75 -6.49
N LEU A 589 20.28 -10.20 -6.48
CA LEU A 589 19.21 -10.56 -5.55
C LEU A 589 18.15 -11.36 -6.31
N PHE A 590 17.83 -12.55 -5.81
CA PHE A 590 16.78 -13.43 -6.32
C PHE A 590 15.55 -13.30 -5.43
N THR A 591 14.42 -12.90 -6.00
CA THR A 591 13.16 -12.70 -5.26
C THR A 591 12.17 -13.85 -5.51
N ASP A 592 11.47 -14.23 -4.45
CA ASP A 592 10.32 -15.12 -4.52
C ASP A 592 9.15 -14.51 -3.74
N PRO A 593 8.22 -13.82 -4.43
CA PRO A 593 7.09 -13.17 -3.76
C PRO A 593 6.08 -14.17 -3.18
N GLN A 594 5.99 -15.40 -3.70
CA GLN A 594 5.06 -16.40 -3.18
C GLN A 594 5.60 -17.03 -1.89
N ALA A 595 6.92 -17.24 -1.81
CA ALA A 595 7.57 -17.71 -0.59
C ALA A 595 7.88 -16.59 0.41
N GLY A 596 7.80 -15.32 -0.01
CA GLY A 596 8.20 -14.18 0.82
C GLY A 596 9.71 -14.16 1.07
N THR A 597 10.55 -14.58 0.11
CA THR A 597 12.00 -14.73 0.33
C THR A 597 12.87 -13.95 -0.63
N VAL A 598 14.06 -13.58 -0.16
CA VAL A 598 15.14 -13.02 -0.98
C VAL A 598 16.45 -13.76 -0.71
N ARG A 599 17.14 -14.16 -1.77
CA ARG A 599 18.49 -14.75 -1.73
C ARG A 599 19.46 -13.84 -2.46
N ALA A 600 20.74 -13.92 -2.10
CA ALA A 600 21.79 -13.21 -2.82
C ALA A 600 22.78 -14.19 -3.48
N GLY A 601 23.37 -13.75 -4.58
CA GLY A 601 24.45 -14.45 -5.24
C GLY A 601 25.35 -13.49 -6.01
N TYR A 602 26.47 -14.00 -6.48
CA TYR A 602 27.44 -13.23 -7.22
C TYR A 602 28.10 -14.06 -8.32
N ARG A 603 28.70 -13.38 -9.29
CA ARG A 603 29.52 -14.00 -10.34
C ARG A 603 30.80 -13.20 -10.54
N VAL A 604 31.93 -13.88 -10.49
CA VAL A 604 33.27 -13.30 -10.71
C VAL A 604 33.64 -13.53 -12.18
N GLY A 605 33.88 -12.46 -12.94
CA GLY A 605 34.15 -12.56 -14.39
C GLY A 605 33.07 -13.34 -15.14
N ASN A 606 33.47 -14.36 -15.90
CA ASN A 606 32.57 -15.20 -16.70
C ASN A 606 32.22 -16.55 -16.04
N ASN A 607 32.47 -16.71 -14.74
CA ASN A 607 32.22 -17.96 -14.01
C ASN A 607 30.73 -18.22 -13.76
N ASN A 608 30.41 -19.34 -13.11
CA ASN A 608 29.04 -19.61 -12.65
C ASN A 608 28.63 -18.68 -11.51
N VAL A 609 27.32 -18.48 -11.34
CA VAL A 609 26.77 -17.78 -10.19
C VAL A 609 26.97 -18.64 -8.93
N VAL A 610 27.49 -18.01 -7.87
CA VAL A 610 27.64 -18.58 -6.54
C VAL A 610 26.61 -17.94 -5.61
N LEU A 611 25.81 -18.74 -4.92
CA LEU A 611 24.86 -18.25 -3.92
C LEU A 611 25.59 -17.93 -2.61
N LEU A 612 25.24 -16.81 -1.99
CA LEU A 612 25.70 -16.48 -0.65
C LEU A 612 24.95 -17.31 0.41
N PRO A 613 25.56 -17.57 1.57
CA PRO A 613 24.85 -18.17 2.70
C PRO A 613 23.64 -17.33 3.14
N GLY A 614 22.62 -18.01 3.65
CA GLY A 614 21.44 -17.39 4.25
C GLY A 614 20.33 -17.02 3.25
N VAL A 615 19.15 -16.71 3.81
CA VAL A 615 17.93 -16.32 3.08
C VAL A 615 17.23 -15.29 3.94
N VAL A 616 16.80 -14.16 3.36
CA VAL A 616 15.89 -13.25 4.03
C VAL A 616 14.47 -13.81 3.89
N SER A 617 13.79 -14.01 5.02
CA SER A 617 12.39 -14.45 5.06
C SER A 617 11.52 -13.31 5.57
N LEU A 618 10.76 -12.70 4.67
CA LEU A 618 9.81 -11.64 4.97
C LEU A 618 8.55 -12.25 5.58
N LYS A 619 7.97 -11.58 6.57
CA LYS A 619 6.78 -12.05 7.29
C LYS A 619 5.72 -10.95 7.37
N GLY A 620 4.45 -11.38 7.40
CA GLY A 620 3.31 -10.49 7.56
C GLY A 620 3.36 -9.32 6.56
N GLY A 621 3.23 -8.09 7.08
CA GLY A 621 3.27 -6.83 6.36
C GLY A 621 4.48 -6.61 5.45
N GLN A 622 5.61 -7.25 5.76
CA GLN A 622 6.83 -7.07 4.97
C GLN A 622 6.69 -7.61 3.55
N ILE A 623 5.87 -8.65 3.36
CA ILE A 623 5.72 -9.31 2.05
C ILE A 623 5.14 -8.31 1.04
N GLY A 624 3.99 -7.71 1.31
CA GLY A 624 3.33 -6.75 0.41
C GLY A 624 4.01 -5.38 0.34
N SER A 625 4.89 -5.04 1.29
CA SER A 625 5.72 -3.82 1.20
C SER A 625 6.93 -4.01 0.28
N PHE A 626 7.57 -5.18 0.28
CA PHE A 626 8.69 -5.48 -0.64
C PHE A 626 8.22 -5.94 -2.02
N PHE A 627 7.10 -6.68 -2.09
CA PHE A 627 6.51 -7.25 -3.29
C PHE A 627 5.18 -6.55 -3.60
N ALA A 628 5.30 -5.30 -4.01
CA ALA A 628 4.19 -4.38 -4.27
C ALA A 628 4.02 -4.14 -5.78
N ALA A 629 2.92 -3.47 -6.14
CA ALA A 629 2.72 -2.95 -7.50
C ALA A 629 3.87 -2.02 -7.94
N GLN A 630 4.46 -1.30 -6.97
CA GLN A 630 5.63 -0.44 -7.16
C GLN A 630 6.79 -0.87 -6.25
N SER A 631 7.19 -2.14 -6.32
CA SER A 631 8.44 -2.60 -5.69
C SER A 631 9.62 -1.74 -6.18
N LYS A 632 10.50 -1.34 -5.26
CA LYS A 632 11.62 -0.45 -5.56
C LYS A 632 12.93 -1.22 -5.50
N ALA A 633 13.73 -1.10 -6.56
CA ALA A 633 15.06 -1.68 -6.63
C ALA A 633 16.01 -0.76 -7.40
N GLY A 634 17.31 -0.89 -7.17
CA GLY A 634 18.27 -0.07 -7.87
C GLY A 634 19.71 -0.23 -7.42
N LEU A 635 20.53 0.75 -7.80
CA LEU A 635 21.95 0.78 -7.48
C LEU A 635 22.19 1.51 -6.16
N ILE A 636 23.17 1.02 -5.41
CA ILE A 636 23.60 1.65 -4.17
C ILE A 636 25.11 1.83 -4.17
N THR A 637 25.54 3.03 -3.81
CA THR A 637 26.94 3.35 -3.48
C THR A 637 26.97 4.14 -2.18
N THR A 638 27.61 3.63 -1.13
CA THR A 638 27.66 4.31 0.18
C THR A 638 29.09 4.66 0.55
N ASN A 639 29.25 5.77 1.27
CA ASN A 639 30.52 6.17 1.88
C ASN A 639 30.21 6.91 3.18
N LYS A 640 30.38 6.29 4.35
CA LYS A 640 30.08 6.94 5.65
C LYS A 640 31.20 7.89 6.11
N GLY A 641 31.52 8.89 5.27
CA GLY A 641 32.49 9.95 5.58
C GLY A 641 33.97 9.56 5.45
N SER A 642 34.27 8.45 4.76
CA SER A 642 35.64 8.11 4.35
C SER A 642 36.05 8.90 3.09
N THR A 643 37.24 8.64 2.54
CA THR A 643 37.68 9.26 1.29
C THR A 643 36.66 9.00 0.17
N PRO A 644 36.31 10.01 -0.65
CA PRO A 644 35.41 9.81 -1.77
C PRO A 644 35.91 8.71 -2.71
N PHE A 645 34.99 7.93 -3.27
CA PHE A 645 35.32 6.97 -4.31
C PHE A 645 34.24 6.95 -5.40
N THR A 646 34.60 6.40 -6.55
CA THR A 646 33.69 6.26 -7.70
C THR A 646 33.53 4.79 -8.04
N ALA A 647 32.30 4.28 -7.99
CA ALA A 647 31.97 2.96 -8.53
C ALA A 647 31.62 3.09 -10.02
N THR A 648 32.03 2.10 -10.82
CA THR A 648 31.69 2.02 -12.26
C THR A 648 30.81 0.80 -12.51
N PHE A 649 29.67 1.02 -13.14
CA PHE A 649 28.69 -0.01 -13.48
C PHE A 649 28.57 -0.15 -14.99
N ASP A 650 28.38 -1.38 -15.46
CA ASP A 650 28.09 -1.72 -16.87
C ASP A 650 26.57 -1.78 -17.12
N ASN A 651 25.82 -2.27 -16.15
CA ASN A 651 24.37 -2.42 -16.26
C ASN A 651 23.65 -2.47 -14.90
N PHE A 652 22.32 -2.31 -14.95
CA PHE A 652 21.38 -2.66 -13.88
C PHE A 652 20.17 -3.37 -14.50
N LEU A 653 19.82 -4.56 -14.03
CA LEU A 653 18.79 -5.40 -14.66
C LEU A 653 17.78 -5.89 -13.62
N ILE A 654 16.49 -5.77 -13.93
CA ILE A 654 15.41 -6.50 -13.26
C ILE A 654 14.84 -7.51 -14.26
N SER A 655 15.42 -8.71 -14.23
CA SER A 655 15.06 -9.80 -15.13
C SER A 655 14.04 -10.74 -14.50
N SER A 656 13.27 -11.44 -15.33
CA SER A 656 12.44 -12.54 -14.87
C SER A 656 13.34 -13.69 -14.41
N ASN A 657 13.07 -14.25 -13.23
CA ASN A 657 13.74 -15.46 -12.72
C ASN A 657 12.87 -16.69 -12.91
N GLU A 658 12.23 -16.77 -14.07
CA GLU A 658 11.36 -17.87 -14.41
C GLU A 658 12.19 -19.13 -14.67
N THR A 659 11.90 -20.21 -13.95
CA THR A 659 12.70 -21.46 -14.03
C THR A 659 12.04 -22.53 -14.93
N THR A 660 11.18 -22.09 -15.85
CA THR A 660 10.27 -22.95 -16.64
C THR A 660 10.90 -23.63 -17.86
N ALA A 661 12.16 -23.33 -18.21
CA ALA A 661 12.82 -24.02 -19.30
C ALA A 661 13.05 -25.50 -18.90
N GLN A 662 12.34 -26.42 -19.56
CA GLN A 662 12.23 -27.89 -19.35
C GLN A 662 10.96 -28.43 -18.67
N ARG A 663 9.90 -27.63 -18.46
CA ARG A 663 8.64 -28.15 -17.91
C ARG A 663 7.72 -28.80 -18.95
N GLN A 664 7.00 -29.85 -18.55
CA GLN A 664 5.94 -30.45 -19.36
C GLN A 664 4.83 -29.41 -19.59
N VAL A 665 4.54 -29.14 -20.87
CA VAL A 665 3.45 -28.24 -21.26
C VAL A 665 2.13 -28.97 -21.11
N LEU A 666 1.18 -28.36 -20.41
CA LEU A 666 -0.19 -28.85 -20.27
C LEU A 666 -1.13 -28.12 -21.25
N HIS A 667 -1.00 -26.79 -21.33
CA HIS A 667 -1.82 -25.96 -22.23
C HIS A 667 -1.02 -24.82 -22.86
N ARG A 668 -1.39 -24.46 -24.08
CA ARG A 668 -1.05 -23.19 -24.74
C ARG A 668 -2.28 -22.68 -25.47
N ILE A 669 -2.91 -21.66 -24.93
CA ILE A 669 -4.18 -21.13 -25.40
C ILE A 669 -3.96 -19.78 -26.07
N ASN A 670 -4.31 -19.68 -27.35
CA ASN A 670 -4.36 -18.42 -28.09
C ASN A 670 -5.75 -17.80 -27.92
N VAL A 671 -5.87 -16.87 -26.98
CA VAL A 671 -7.16 -16.33 -26.54
C VAL A 671 -7.76 -15.44 -27.62
N GLY A 672 -9.06 -15.62 -27.88
CA GLY A 672 -9.78 -14.92 -28.93
C GLY A 672 -9.52 -15.43 -30.35
N SER A 673 -8.66 -16.43 -30.53
CA SER A 673 -8.46 -17.09 -31.82
C SER A 673 -9.55 -18.14 -32.09
N ASN A 674 -9.93 -18.30 -33.35
CA ASN A 674 -10.84 -19.36 -33.81
C ASN A 674 -10.11 -20.58 -34.41
N SER A 675 -8.78 -20.53 -34.45
CA SER A 675 -7.94 -21.54 -35.08
C SER A 675 -6.63 -21.75 -34.32
N GLN A 676 -6.03 -22.92 -34.53
CA GLN A 676 -4.74 -23.27 -33.98
C GLN A 676 -3.62 -22.44 -34.62
N TYR A 677 -2.69 -21.96 -33.81
CA TYR A 677 -1.47 -21.29 -34.28
C TYR A 677 -0.24 -22.17 -33.97
N LYS A 678 0.62 -22.38 -34.96
CA LYS A 678 1.91 -23.07 -34.77
C LYS A 678 3.04 -22.06 -34.92
N THR A 679 3.85 -21.89 -33.88
CA THR A 679 5.01 -21.00 -33.92
C THR A 679 6.08 -21.55 -34.86
N PRO A 680 7.01 -20.71 -35.37
CA PRO A 680 8.16 -21.18 -36.13
C PRO A 680 9.02 -22.22 -35.39
N GLY A 681 9.07 -22.15 -34.05
CA GLY A 681 9.74 -23.12 -33.20
C GLY A 681 8.95 -24.42 -32.94
N GLY A 682 7.81 -24.60 -33.62
CA GLY A 682 6.99 -25.82 -33.55
C GLY A 682 6.00 -25.87 -32.39
N PHE A 683 5.91 -24.84 -31.54
CA PHE A 683 4.94 -24.81 -30.45
C PHE A 683 3.53 -24.59 -30.98
N VAL A 684 2.60 -25.43 -30.54
CA VAL A 684 1.19 -25.37 -30.94
C VAL A 684 0.40 -24.64 -29.86
N TRP A 685 -0.39 -23.64 -30.28
CA TRP A 685 -1.35 -22.89 -29.47
C TRP A 685 -2.77 -23.19 -29.96
N SER A 686 -3.61 -23.76 -29.10
CA SER A 686 -5.01 -24.06 -29.40
C SER A 686 -5.91 -22.82 -29.22
N ALA A 687 -7.07 -22.81 -29.88
CA ALA A 687 -8.11 -21.84 -29.60
C ALA A 687 -8.67 -22.02 -28.18
N ASP A 688 -9.36 -21.01 -27.65
CA ASP A 688 -9.96 -21.01 -26.32
C ASP A 688 -11.42 -21.53 -26.28
N THR A 689 -11.86 -22.20 -27.34
CA THR A 689 -13.24 -22.68 -27.49
C THR A 689 -13.68 -23.53 -26.30
N GLY A 690 -14.77 -23.14 -25.64
CA GLY A 690 -15.33 -23.86 -24.48
C GLY A 690 -14.56 -23.71 -23.17
N LEU A 691 -13.48 -22.91 -23.13
CA LEU A 691 -12.62 -22.76 -21.95
C LEU A 691 -12.88 -21.49 -21.15
N PHE A 692 -13.73 -20.58 -21.64
CA PHE A 692 -13.98 -19.28 -21.01
C PHE A 692 -15.47 -19.08 -20.68
N SER A 693 -15.72 -18.20 -19.71
CA SER A 693 -17.04 -17.73 -19.35
C SER A 693 -17.01 -16.24 -18.95
N PRO A 694 -18.12 -15.51 -19.11
CA PRO A 694 -19.36 -15.92 -19.78
C PRO A 694 -19.19 -16.09 -21.31
N SER A 695 -20.07 -16.89 -21.94
CA SER A 695 -19.99 -17.22 -23.38
C SER A 695 -20.14 -16.01 -24.31
N ASN A 696 -20.68 -14.89 -23.82
CA ASN A 696 -20.81 -13.63 -24.55
C ASN A 696 -19.56 -12.73 -24.43
N ALA A 697 -18.46 -13.19 -23.84
CA ALA A 697 -17.16 -12.54 -23.94
C ALA A 697 -16.61 -12.73 -25.36
N SER A 698 -16.86 -11.77 -26.26
CA SER A 698 -16.56 -11.93 -27.69
C SER A 698 -15.05 -11.89 -27.96
N PRO A 699 -14.55 -12.61 -28.98
CA PRO A 699 -13.16 -12.48 -29.39
C PRO A 699 -12.91 -11.08 -29.98
N GLU A 700 -11.79 -10.48 -29.64
CA GLU A 700 -11.38 -9.16 -30.10
C GLU A 700 -9.98 -9.24 -30.74
N THR A 701 -9.73 -8.32 -31.69
CA THR A 701 -8.44 -8.24 -32.37
C THR A 701 -7.90 -6.81 -32.40
N THR A 702 -6.59 -6.69 -32.63
CA THR A 702 -6.01 -5.41 -33.08
C THR A 702 -6.64 -4.98 -34.41
N LEU A 703 -6.59 -3.67 -34.69
CA LEU A 703 -6.97 -3.16 -36.01
C LEU A 703 -5.78 -3.32 -36.97
N GLY A 704 -6.02 -3.98 -38.11
CA GLY A 704 -4.98 -4.33 -39.08
C GLY A 704 -4.04 -5.42 -38.56
N THR A 705 -2.78 -5.39 -39.01
CA THR A 705 -1.74 -6.34 -38.61
C THR A 705 -0.51 -5.63 -38.04
N PRO A 706 -0.67 -4.85 -36.94
CA PRO A 706 0.45 -4.14 -36.35
C PRO A 706 1.48 -5.11 -35.78
N ASN A 707 2.75 -4.68 -35.80
CA ASN A 707 3.79 -5.32 -35.02
C ASN A 707 3.49 -5.15 -33.52
N ILE A 708 3.56 -6.23 -32.74
CA ILE A 708 3.50 -6.16 -31.29
C ILE A 708 4.93 -6.12 -30.75
N GLN A 709 5.29 -5.01 -30.12
CA GLN A 709 6.64 -4.84 -29.58
C GLN A 709 6.90 -5.83 -28.42
N ASN A 710 8.18 -6.09 -28.13
CA ASN A 710 8.65 -7.00 -27.08
C ASN A 710 8.29 -8.49 -27.28
N THR A 711 7.87 -8.89 -28.48
CA THR A 711 7.58 -10.29 -28.80
C THR A 711 7.91 -10.62 -30.25
N VAL A 712 8.00 -11.92 -30.53
CA VAL A 712 8.01 -12.50 -31.89
C VAL A 712 6.75 -13.36 -32.13
N LEU A 713 5.85 -13.38 -31.15
CA LEU A 713 4.61 -14.17 -31.15
C LEU A 713 3.40 -13.28 -31.45
N ASP A 714 3.55 -12.30 -32.34
CA ASP A 714 2.50 -11.34 -32.69
C ASP A 714 1.13 -11.97 -32.95
N PRO A 715 0.98 -13.13 -33.62
CA PRO A 715 -0.34 -13.74 -33.80
C PRO A 715 -1.06 -14.05 -32.49
N VAL A 716 -0.34 -14.38 -31.41
CA VAL A 716 -0.92 -14.63 -30.08
C VAL A 716 -1.34 -13.33 -29.40
N TYR A 717 -0.57 -12.24 -29.57
CA TYR A 717 -0.86 -10.96 -28.91
C TYR A 717 -1.83 -10.06 -29.67
N ARG A 718 -2.15 -10.39 -30.93
CA ARG A 718 -3.10 -9.64 -31.76
C ARG A 718 -4.56 -10.04 -31.53
N THR A 719 -4.80 -11.19 -30.89
CA THR A 719 -6.13 -11.63 -30.45
C THR A 719 -6.22 -11.56 -28.93
N TYR A 720 -7.42 -11.31 -28.42
CA TYR A 720 -7.70 -11.28 -26.98
C TYR A 720 -9.20 -11.46 -26.72
N ARG A 721 -9.58 -11.65 -25.45
CA ARG A 721 -10.95 -11.45 -24.98
C ARG A 721 -10.94 -10.41 -23.88
N ALA A 722 -11.91 -9.50 -23.91
CA ALA A 722 -12.17 -8.58 -22.82
C ALA A 722 -13.66 -8.26 -22.67
N LYS A 723 -14.28 -7.70 -23.72
CA LYS A 723 -15.64 -7.19 -23.68
C LYS A 723 -16.67 -8.30 -23.43
N ILE A 724 -17.41 -8.16 -22.33
CA ILE A 724 -18.54 -9.03 -21.97
C ILE A 724 -19.84 -8.29 -22.30
N GLY A 725 -20.66 -8.88 -23.17
CA GLY A 725 -21.96 -8.33 -23.55
C GLY A 725 -21.90 -6.92 -24.16
N ASN A 726 -22.90 -6.10 -23.87
CA ASN A 726 -22.89 -4.67 -24.22
C ASN A 726 -22.24 -3.83 -23.11
N GLY A 727 -21.75 -2.64 -23.43
CA GLY A 727 -20.99 -1.80 -22.49
C GLY A 727 -21.76 -1.34 -21.24
N SER A 728 -23.03 -1.69 -21.11
CA SER A 728 -23.94 -1.32 -20.02
C SER A 728 -23.90 -2.28 -18.83
N ILE A 729 -23.12 -3.38 -18.89
CA ILE A 729 -23.01 -4.31 -17.77
C ILE A 729 -22.32 -3.64 -16.57
N PRO A 730 -22.86 -3.75 -15.35
CA PRO A 730 -22.27 -3.19 -14.13
C PRO A 730 -20.84 -3.69 -13.89
N MET A 731 -19.96 -2.85 -13.33
CA MET A 731 -18.55 -3.19 -13.07
C MET A 731 -18.37 -4.52 -12.33
N SER A 732 -19.22 -4.78 -11.33
CA SER A 732 -19.21 -6.02 -10.53
C SER A 732 -19.46 -7.29 -11.33
N SER A 733 -20.10 -7.19 -12.49
CA SER A 733 -20.41 -8.31 -13.39
C SER A 733 -19.40 -8.46 -14.54
N ARG A 734 -18.39 -7.60 -14.62
CA ARG A 734 -17.34 -7.65 -15.65
C ARG A 734 -16.19 -8.57 -15.21
N VAL A 735 -16.48 -9.87 -15.14
CA VAL A 735 -15.52 -10.91 -14.75
C VAL A 735 -15.36 -11.91 -15.90
N LEU A 736 -14.19 -11.91 -16.54
CA LEU A 736 -13.82 -12.92 -17.54
C LEU A 736 -13.13 -14.07 -16.82
N SER A 737 -13.64 -15.29 -16.98
CA SER A 737 -13.09 -16.48 -16.33
C SER A 737 -12.63 -17.51 -17.35
N PHE A 738 -11.59 -18.27 -17.01
CA PHE A 738 -11.12 -19.45 -17.72
C PHE A 738 -11.08 -20.64 -16.78
N ALA A 739 -11.48 -21.80 -17.28
CA ALA A 739 -11.52 -23.07 -16.57
C ALA A 739 -10.78 -24.13 -17.41
N LEU A 740 -9.52 -24.40 -17.06
CA LEU A 740 -8.62 -25.25 -17.85
C LEU A 740 -8.51 -26.65 -17.21
N PRO A 741 -8.87 -27.75 -17.91
CA PRO A 741 -8.72 -29.09 -17.36
C PRO A 741 -7.25 -29.42 -17.11
N VAL A 742 -6.86 -29.66 -15.86
CA VAL A 742 -5.49 -30.07 -15.50
C VAL A 742 -5.56 -31.10 -14.37
N GLN A 743 -4.74 -32.14 -14.45
CA GLN A 743 -4.69 -33.12 -13.36
C GLN A 743 -4.26 -32.46 -12.04
N PRO A 744 -4.85 -32.85 -10.88
CA PRO A 744 -4.47 -32.28 -9.59
C PRO A 744 -2.96 -32.25 -9.34
N GLY A 745 -2.51 -31.21 -8.64
CA GLY A 745 -1.11 -30.96 -8.32
C GLY A 745 -0.66 -29.55 -8.69
N LYS A 746 0.66 -29.32 -8.59
CA LYS A 746 1.24 -28.00 -8.82
C LYS A 746 1.45 -27.71 -10.30
N VAL A 747 1.08 -26.49 -10.70
CA VAL A 747 1.29 -25.96 -12.05
C VAL A 747 1.93 -24.58 -11.99
N ASP A 748 2.51 -24.18 -13.11
CA ASP A 748 3.02 -22.83 -13.33
C ASP A 748 2.31 -22.21 -14.53
N LEU A 749 2.06 -20.91 -14.44
CA LEU A 749 1.35 -20.13 -15.44
C LEU A 749 2.26 -19.12 -16.13
N ARG A 750 2.01 -18.88 -17.41
CA ARG A 750 2.37 -17.64 -18.09
C ARG A 750 1.09 -17.00 -18.63
N LEU A 751 0.82 -15.79 -18.17
CA LEU A 751 -0.28 -14.98 -18.70
C LEU A 751 0.29 -13.94 -19.67
N HIS A 752 -0.31 -13.86 -20.86
CA HIS A 752 0.16 -13.00 -21.95
C HIS A 752 -0.82 -11.87 -22.21
N PHE A 753 -0.33 -10.64 -22.20
CA PHE A 753 -1.14 -9.43 -22.35
C PHE A 753 -0.53 -8.46 -23.37
N SER A 754 -1.38 -7.72 -24.06
CA SER A 754 -1.05 -6.53 -24.85
C SER A 754 -2.25 -5.58 -24.82
N GLU A 755 -2.04 -4.30 -24.57
CA GLU A 755 -3.13 -3.31 -24.68
C GLU A 755 -3.33 -2.97 -26.16
N ASN A 756 -4.42 -3.47 -26.71
CA ASN A 756 -4.72 -3.45 -28.14
C ASN A 756 -5.83 -2.45 -28.51
N TYR A 757 -6.41 -1.77 -27.52
CA TYR A 757 -7.54 -0.84 -27.69
C TYR A 757 -7.21 0.56 -27.18
N TRP A 758 -6.91 0.72 -25.89
CA TRP A 758 -6.63 2.02 -25.28
C TRP A 758 -5.26 2.54 -25.70
N GLY A 759 -5.23 3.64 -26.45
CA GLY A 759 -3.98 4.26 -26.93
C GLY A 759 -3.34 3.54 -28.12
N ALA A 760 -3.97 2.50 -28.66
CA ALA A 760 -3.54 1.89 -29.90
C ALA A 760 -3.87 2.80 -31.11
N PRO A 761 -3.05 2.78 -32.19
CA PRO A 761 -3.33 3.55 -33.41
C PRO A 761 -4.73 3.25 -33.97
N ASN A 762 -5.42 4.28 -34.45
CA ASN A 762 -6.78 4.19 -35.02
C ASN A 762 -7.87 3.67 -34.05
N ARG A 763 -7.57 3.61 -32.75
CA ARG A 763 -8.54 3.36 -31.67
C ARG A 763 -8.78 4.67 -30.90
N VAL A 764 -9.17 4.55 -29.63
CA VAL A 764 -9.46 5.68 -28.74
C VAL A 764 -8.22 6.11 -27.95
N PRO A 765 -8.10 7.40 -27.59
CA PRO A 765 -7.05 7.86 -26.68
C PRO A 765 -7.06 7.06 -25.38
N GLY A 766 -5.88 6.69 -24.90
CA GLY A 766 -5.76 5.83 -23.73
C GLY A 766 -4.41 5.96 -23.03
N GLY A 767 -4.12 5.00 -22.15
CA GLY A 767 -2.93 5.03 -21.32
C GLY A 767 -3.15 4.28 -20.01
N VAL A 768 -2.20 4.47 -19.10
CA VAL A 768 -2.30 4.01 -17.71
C VAL A 768 -3.61 4.51 -17.06
N GLY A 769 -4.27 3.65 -16.30
CA GLY A 769 -5.53 3.85 -15.61
C GLY A 769 -6.77 3.56 -16.45
N LYS A 770 -6.65 3.22 -17.74
CA LYS A 770 -7.82 2.99 -18.61
C LYS A 770 -8.36 1.56 -18.56
N ARG A 771 -7.48 0.57 -18.44
CA ARG A 771 -7.86 -0.84 -18.27
C ARG A 771 -7.17 -1.40 -17.04
N VAL A 772 -7.92 -1.45 -15.95
CA VAL A 772 -7.44 -1.90 -14.64
C VAL A 772 -8.34 -3.02 -14.15
N PHE A 773 -7.76 -4.15 -13.74
CA PHE A 773 -8.49 -5.34 -13.28
C PHE A 773 -7.65 -6.20 -12.33
N ASP A 774 -8.30 -6.98 -11.46
CA ASP A 774 -7.63 -7.99 -10.67
C ASP A 774 -7.43 -9.27 -11.50
N VAL A 775 -6.32 -9.96 -11.32
CA VAL A 775 -6.07 -11.34 -11.78
C VAL A 775 -6.14 -12.27 -10.57
N ILE A 776 -7.03 -13.25 -10.65
CA ILE A 776 -7.31 -14.22 -9.60
C ILE A 776 -7.03 -15.62 -10.17
N VAL A 777 -6.30 -16.45 -9.43
CA VAL A 777 -5.98 -17.83 -9.82
C VAL A 777 -6.28 -18.74 -8.65
N GLU A 778 -7.06 -19.80 -8.86
CA GLU A 778 -7.51 -20.73 -7.79
C GLU A 778 -8.11 -19.99 -6.58
N GLY A 779 -8.91 -18.95 -6.85
CA GLY A 779 -9.55 -18.11 -5.82
C GLY A 779 -8.62 -17.12 -5.12
N LYS A 780 -7.30 -17.12 -5.40
CA LYS A 780 -6.32 -16.18 -4.84
C LYS A 780 -6.05 -15.03 -5.81
N THR A 781 -6.24 -13.79 -5.38
CA THR A 781 -5.78 -12.62 -6.15
C THR A 781 -4.26 -12.61 -6.22
N VAL A 782 -3.70 -12.77 -7.42
CA VAL A 782 -2.24 -12.77 -7.67
C VAL A 782 -1.75 -11.41 -8.16
N LEU A 783 -2.62 -10.62 -8.77
CA LEU A 783 -2.38 -9.22 -9.14
C LEU A 783 -3.67 -8.43 -8.87
N HIS A 784 -3.63 -7.44 -7.98
CA HIS A 784 -4.75 -6.51 -7.80
C HIS A 784 -4.54 -5.28 -8.70
N ASN A 785 -5.58 -4.67 -9.26
CA ASN A 785 -5.44 -3.48 -10.13
C ASN A 785 -4.32 -3.59 -11.20
N PHE A 786 -4.20 -4.74 -11.86
CA PHE A 786 -3.28 -4.90 -12.96
C PHE A 786 -3.68 -4.00 -14.12
N ASP A 787 -2.71 -3.25 -14.64
CA ASP A 787 -2.85 -2.38 -15.80
C ASP A 787 -1.85 -2.82 -16.88
N ILE A 788 -2.38 -3.26 -18.02
CA ILE A 788 -1.55 -3.80 -19.10
C ILE A 788 -0.62 -2.72 -19.68
N THR A 789 -1.10 -1.47 -19.80
CA THR A 789 -0.31 -0.37 -20.33
C THR A 789 0.85 -0.03 -19.39
N ALA A 790 0.59 -0.03 -18.08
CA ALA A 790 1.63 0.21 -17.08
C ALA A 790 2.65 -0.94 -17.02
N ALA A 791 2.18 -2.18 -17.10
CA ALA A 791 3.02 -3.38 -17.09
C ALA A 791 3.91 -3.52 -18.33
N ALA A 792 3.37 -3.21 -19.51
CA ALA A 792 4.05 -3.36 -20.81
C ALA A 792 4.81 -2.11 -21.26
N GLY A 793 4.38 -0.93 -20.79
CA GLY A 793 4.97 0.36 -21.15
C GLY A 793 4.41 1.04 -22.37
N GLY A 794 3.14 0.82 -22.65
CA GLY A 794 2.42 1.40 -23.77
C GLY A 794 1.47 0.39 -24.41
N ALA A 795 0.65 0.90 -25.33
CA ALA A 795 -0.17 0.07 -26.20
C ALA A 795 0.70 -0.72 -27.21
N LEU A 796 0.18 -1.84 -27.70
CA LEU A 796 0.85 -2.72 -28.68
C LEU A 796 2.24 -3.21 -28.23
N LYS A 797 2.43 -3.37 -26.92
CA LYS A 797 3.60 -4.00 -26.32
C LYS A 797 3.18 -5.26 -25.58
N ALA A 798 3.86 -6.36 -25.87
CA ALA A 798 3.66 -7.61 -25.17
C ALA A 798 4.23 -7.55 -23.76
N VAL A 799 3.48 -8.07 -22.79
CA VAL A 799 3.96 -8.41 -21.46
C VAL A 799 3.54 -9.83 -21.11
N ARG A 800 4.50 -10.57 -20.54
CA ARG A 800 4.30 -11.91 -20.01
C ARG A 800 4.44 -11.87 -18.50
N VAL A 801 3.49 -12.47 -17.79
CA VAL A 801 3.50 -12.58 -16.32
C VAL A 801 3.60 -14.05 -15.92
N PRO A 802 4.79 -14.50 -15.50
CA PRO A 802 4.95 -15.82 -14.89
C PRO A 802 4.41 -15.86 -13.46
N ILE A 803 3.73 -16.95 -13.11
CA ILE A 803 3.27 -17.26 -11.74
C ILE A 803 3.59 -18.72 -11.48
N GLU A 804 4.35 -19.03 -10.42
CA GLU A 804 4.83 -20.39 -10.15
C GLU A 804 4.17 -20.98 -8.89
N GLY A 805 4.08 -22.32 -8.85
CA GLY A 805 3.70 -23.08 -7.66
C GLY A 805 2.20 -23.04 -7.32
N ILE A 806 1.34 -22.85 -8.31
CA ILE A 806 -0.11 -22.83 -8.14
C ILE A 806 -0.60 -24.26 -7.86
N GLN A 807 -1.29 -24.46 -6.74
CA GLN A 807 -1.84 -25.75 -6.36
C GLN A 807 -3.27 -25.89 -6.92
N VAL A 808 -3.49 -26.88 -7.78
CA VAL A 808 -4.83 -27.25 -8.30
C VAL A 808 -5.31 -28.52 -7.62
N ASN A 809 -6.54 -28.52 -7.10
CA ASN A 809 -7.04 -29.61 -6.25
C ASN A 809 -8.21 -30.39 -6.87
N ASP A 810 -8.97 -29.78 -7.77
CA ASP A 810 -10.27 -30.27 -8.26
C ASP A 810 -10.23 -30.76 -9.73
N GLY A 811 -9.06 -30.75 -10.35
CA GLY A 811 -8.90 -31.12 -11.75
C GLY A 811 -9.10 -29.96 -12.73
N GLN A 812 -9.30 -28.74 -12.24
CA GLN A 812 -9.57 -27.57 -13.06
C GLN A 812 -8.79 -26.35 -12.56
N LEU A 813 -7.96 -25.77 -13.43
CA LEU A 813 -7.28 -24.52 -13.14
C LEU A 813 -8.19 -23.34 -13.50
N ASN A 814 -8.58 -22.59 -12.48
CA ASN A 814 -9.46 -21.45 -12.56
C ASN A 814 -8.67 -20.14 -12.59
N ILE A 815 -8.93 -19.30 -13.59
CA ILE A 815 -8.31 -17.98 -13.76
C ILE A 815 -9.43 -16.97 -13.97
N GLN A 816 -9.43 -15.83 -13.27
CA GLN A 816 -10.41 -14.77 -13.42
C GLN A 816 -9.75 -13.40 -13.59
N LEU A 817 -10.31 -12.58 -14.48
CA LEU A 817 -9.97 -11.19 -14.70
C LEU A 817 -11.17 -10.33 -14.27
N LYS A 818 -11.06 -9.69 -13.10
CA LYS A 818 -12.16 -8.92 -12.47
C LYS A 818 -11.94 -7.42 -12.65
N ALA A 819 -12.78 -6.78 -13.46
CA ALA A 819 -12.64 -5.37 -13.79
C ALA A 819 -12.69 -4.42 -12.58
N LYS A 820 -11.94 -3.31 -12.68
CA LYS A 820 -11.99 -2.14 -11.76
C LYS A 820 -12.29 -0.83 -12.48
N THR A 821 -11.94 -0.73 -13.77
CA THR A 821 -12.18 0.48 -14.57
C THR A 821 -12.77 0.15 -15.94
N ASP A 822 -12.19 -0.81 -16.65
CA ASP A 822 -12.71 -1.37 -17.89
C ASP A 822 -12.57 -2.90 -17.83
N PHE A 823 -13.14 -3.62 -18.80
CA PHE A 823 -13.05 -5.08 -18.87
C PHE A 823 -11.59 -5.57 -18.78
N GLY A 824 -11.35 -6.63 -18.00
CA GLY A 824 -10.05 -7.28 -18.00
C GLY A 824 -9.79 -7.96 -19.34
N ALA A 825 -8.56 -7.89 -19.85
CA ALA A 825 -8.18 -8.43 -21.15
C ALA A 825 -7.03 -9.42 -21.02
N ILE A 826 -7.00 -10.46 -21.86
CA ILE A 826 -5.88 -11.41 -21.97
C ILE A 826 -5.76 -11.95 -23.39
N SER A 827 -4.51 -12.12 -23.85
CA SER A 827 -4.17 -12.57 -25.21
C SER A 827 -3.75 -14.04 -25.28
N GLY A 828 -3.15 -14.59 -24.22
CA GLY A 828 -2.72 -15.98 -24.22
C GLY A 828 -2.47 -16.52 -22.83
N ILE A 829 -2.54 -17.85 -22.71
CA ILE A 829 -2.31 -18.59 -21.47
C ILE A 829 -1.43 -19.79 -21.76
N GLU A 830 -0.29 -19.93 -21.08
CA GLU A 830 0.45 -21.20 -21.02
C GLU A 830 0.37 -21.79 -19.62
N VAL A 831 0.23 -23.12 -19.55
CA VAL A 831 0.21 -23.89 -18.31
C VAL A 831 1.25 -24.99 -18.40
N PHE A 832 2.07 -25.13 -17.36
CA PHE A 832 3.11 -26.14 -17.26
C PHE A 832 2.94 -26.95 -15.98
N ARG A 833 3.35 -28.22 -16.00
CA ARG A 833 3.52 -29.00 -14.77
C ARG A 833 4.68 -28.42 -13.97
N SER A 834 4.45 -28.14 -12.68
CA SER A 834 5.52 -27.68 -11.79
C SER A 834 6.42 -28.84 -11.39
N VAL A 835 7.70 -28.55 -11.13
CA VAL A 835 8.74 -29.52 -10.74
C VAL A 835 8.72 -29.85 -9.26
#